data_AF-R5YRU7-F1
#
_entry.id   AF-R5YRU7-F1
#
_cell.length_a   1.000
_cell.length_b   1.000
_cell.length_c   1.000
_cell.angle_alpha   90.00
_cell.angle_beta   90.00
_cell.angle_gamma   90.00
#
_symmetry.space_group_name_H-M   'P 1'
#
loop_
_entity.id
_entity.type
_entity.pdbx_description
1 polymer ?
#
loop_
_entity_poly.entity_id
_entity_poly.type
_entity_poly.pdbx_seq_one_letter_code
_entity_poly.pdbx_strand_id
1 'polypeptide(L)'
;MKESDDIRLSKDEYDSDAQAVQESELLPIYDAMGFSGDIQPLDDISEPEEIAADFGTKKSENRNSDKKLSLKKKKIPSKRDSKIKTFVACLALILIVASAMAGVYFGAERADRNLFPVTAIYNTTDKSTTIKLADGTDYDIGEAREISVSTDGMYIWFSRNTASATGKYDLRMIEVGSKKSLKKQGKFIEKGIDAGWKTTKDGLFACYAITKSNITSCYMYSTEMQRAETVAESVEEYFPPSVGNIVYFTRRSSNVYSLHRAKFGENSKNVVSGISHVKYAGDRNDYEILYTQPTGKSTDVNIYSVKGDEKPTEICADVSEVYLNDFVYGGNLYYFTRNKSNVNWQDFISDNYYESDKKIQKPVESDYMVEKGFIFKRKVLDTAKYNAALDRYKLKAIRDQLREELDKIDLGLAVGDEYTCFAYSNGASHRLVSGITLENIIEFAKAGDPRLIYRKSVIGVGNIISMDSLVETAQNSSVQKAMDYVRNAVQSSYEVSDSSFCSWYDGSTVVEYELKGYDLDRTRFILADMGTIYGLVDGELYYSSAENAELSSRRLIDSKVSDCTVIEDTLFYEKLESSGSRTLYKFQPKGGKAEICKNIYSYFAVNKSLTIVLTRQSNSEELVTAGIYDGTGYAVVDSDLNLNNFVYSDSAFAYIKNYKSGSGEMYCYSLKNGAVKCGNGVTKIMYIG
;
A
#
# COMPACT_ATOMS: atom_id res chain seq x y z
N MET A 1 29.00 -26.32 55.12
CA MET A 1 28.52 -25.78 56.41
C MET A 1 27.22 -25.07 56.10
N LYS A 2 26.06 -25.74 56.29
CA LYS A 2 25.13 -25.63 57.45
C LYS A 2 24.55 -24.21 57.57
N GLU A 3 23.24 -23.92 57.61
CA GLU A 3 21.97 -24.61 57.90
C GLU A 3 20.85 -23.75 57.24
N SER A 4 19.90 -24.29 56.45
CA SER A 4 18.53 -24.72 56.80
C SER A 4 17.69 -23.74 57.62
N ASP A 5 16.54 -23.32 57.07
CA ASP A 5 15.27 -23.32 57.81
C ASP A 5 14.05 -23.36 56.86
N ASP A 6 13.28 -24.44 57.03
CA ASP A 6 11.96 -24.71 56.48
C ASP A 6 10.90 -23.87 57.20
N ILE A 7 9.90 -23.35 56.48
CA ILE A 7 8.59 -23.05 57.09
C ILE A 7 7.46 -23.66 56.26
N ARG A 8 6.62 -24.37 57.01
CA ARG A 8 5.56 -25.30 56.63
C ARG A 8 4.29 -24.61 56.13
N LEU A 9 3.65 -25.30 55.20
CA LEU A 9 2.22 -25.22 54.89
C LEU A 9 1.35 -25.56 56.12
N SER A 10 0.32 -24.75 56.36
CA SER A 10 -0.84 -25.14 57.18
C SER A 10 -2.11 -25.08 56.32
N LYS A 11 -2.88 -26.17 56.42
CA LYS A 11 -4.16 -26.44 55.78
C LYS A 11 -5.23 -26.45 56.89
N ASP A 12 -6.48 -26.26 56.49
CA ASP A 12 -7.74 -26.37 57.24
C ASP A 12 -8.11 -25.08 58.02
N GLU A 13 -9.35 -24.55 58.01
CA GLU A 13 -10.67 -25.19 57.95
C GLU A 13 -11.71 -24.36 57.16
N TYR A 14 -12.67 -25.10 56.61
CA TYR A 14 -13.97 -24.69 56.09
C TYR A 14 -14.95 -24.38 57.24
N ASP A 15 -15.79 -23.35 57.09
CA ASP A 15 -17.21 -23.32 57.47
C ASP A 15 -17.81 -22.02 56.89
N SER A 16 -18.57 -22.08 55.80
CA SER A 16 -20.03 -22.25 55.76
C SER A 16 -20.79 -21.10 56.42
N ASP A 17 -21.15 -20.09 55.62
CA ASP A 17 -22.41 -19.37 55.79
C ASP A 17 -22.95 -19.01 54.40
N ALA A 18 -23.80 -19.92 53.91
CA ALA A 18 -24.69 -19.68 52.80
C ALA A 18 -25.92 -18.95 53.32
N GLN A 19 -26.16 -17.73 52.85
CA GLN A 19 -27.51 -17.17 52.78
C GLN A 19 -27.80 -16.70 51.36
N ALA A 20 -28.88 -17.27 50.84
CA ALA A 20 -29.41 -17.11 49.50
C ALA A 20 -29.96 -15.70 49.25
N VAL A 21 -29.69 -15.16 48.05
CA VAL A 21 -30.53 -14.14 47.42
C VAL A 21 -30.76 -14.56 45.96
N GLN A 22 -31.96 -15.11 45.78
CA GLN A 22 -32.91 -14.99 44.66
C GLN A 22 -32.41 -15.00 43.21
N GLU A 23 -32.85 -16.06 42.51
CA GLU A 23 -33.00 -16.16 41.06
C GLU A 23 -33.78 -14.98 40.49
N SER A 24 -33.13 -14.20 39.63
CA SER A 24 -33.79 -13.55 38.49
C SER A 24 -32.79 -13.45 37.32
N GLU A 25 -32.93 -14.40 36.39
CA GLU A 25 -32.83 -14.22 34.93
C GLU A 25 -31.42 -14.13 34.31
N LEU A 26 -30.85 -15.32 34.09
CA LEU A 26 -29.90 -15.60 33.01
C LEU A 26 -30.65 -15.67 31.66
N LEU A 27 -30.41 -14.65 30.81
CA LEU A 27 -30.46 -14.61 29.32
C LEU A 27 -31.77 -15.04 28.59
N PRO A 28 -32.10 -14.35 27.48
CA PRO A 28 -31.55 -14.81 26.21
C PRO A 28 -30.94 -13.70 25.34
N ILE A 29 -29.78 -14.05 24.78
CA ILE A 29 -29.29 -13.64 23.46
C ILE A 29 -30.30 -14.12 22.41
N TYR A 30 -30.46 -13.35 21.32
CA TYR A 30 -31.38 -13.50 20.16
C TYR A 30 -32.72 -12.75 20.27
N ASP A 31 -32.75 -11.50 19.83
CA ASP A 31 -33.80 -10.95 18.95
C ASP A 31 -33.56 -9.44 18.67
N ALA A 32 -32.84 -9.15 17.58
CA ALA A 32 -32.95 -7.88 16.84
C ALA A 32 -32.31 -8.02 15.44
N MET A 33 -32.68 -9.06 14.70
CA MET A 33 -32.53 -9.10 13.24
C MET A 33 -33.92 -9.20 12.62
N GLY A 34 -34.52 -8.04 12.34
CA GLY A 34 -35.71 -7.96 11.50
C GLY A 34 -35.32 -8.09 10.04
N PHE A 35 -35.18 -9.32 9.55
CA PHE A 35 -35.21 -9.62 8.12
C PHE A 35 -36.67 -9.78 7.70
N SER A 36 -37.16 -8.86 6.87
CA SER A 36 -38.41 -9.03 6.11
C SER A 36 -38.07 -9.03 4.63
N GLY A 37 -38.20 -10.18 3.98
CA GLY A 37 -38.01 -10.35 2.54
C GLY A 37 -38.04 -11.83 2.16
N ASP A 38 -39.12 -12.23 1.51
CA ASP A 38 -39.52 -13.62 1.25
C ASP A 38 -38.47 -14.49 0.52
N ILE A 39 -38.29 -15.70 1.05
CA ILE A 39 -37.58 -16.80 0.40
C ILE A 39 -38.58 -17.57 -0.47
N GLN A 40 -38.32 -17.65 -1.78
CA GLN A 40 -38.97 -18.63 -2.67
C GLN A 40 -38.09 -19.89 -2.79
N PRO A 41 -38.69 -21.09 -2.99
CA PRO A 41 -37.97 -22.36 -2.94
C PRO A 41 -37.05 -22.59 -4.16
N LEU A 42 -35.90 -23.21 -3.89
CA LEU A 42 -34.96 -23.77 -4.86
C LEU A 42 -35.54 -25.04 -5.48
N ASP A 43 -35.75 -25.04 -6.79
CA ASP A 43 -35.82 -26.22 -7.63
C ASP A 43 -34.96 -26.01 -8.90
N ASP A 44 -34.39 -27.10 -9.39
CA ASP A 44 -33.60 -27.31 -10.63
C ASP A 44 -32.09 -26.98 -10.62
N ILE A 45 -31.32 -27.94 -10.09
CA ILE A 45 -29.93 -28.20 -10.45
C ILE A 45 -29.92 -28.86 -11.84
N SER A 46 -29.23 -28.25 -12.80
CA SER A 46 -28.81 -28.92 -14.05
C SER A 46 -27.28 -28.99 -14.10
N GLU A 47 -26.79 -30.18 -14.41
CA GLU A 47 -25.38 -30.58 -14.45
C GLU A 47 -24.56 -29.83 -15.52
N PRO A 48 -23.23 -29.69 -15.34
CA PRO A 48 -22.36 -29.08 -16.33
C PRO A 48 -22.02 -30.04 -17.49
N GLU A 49 -22.18 -29.57 -18.72
CA GLU A 49 -21.69 -30.26 -19.93
C GLU A 49 -20.15 -30.31 -19.95
N GLU A 50 -19.60 -31.53 -19.92
CA GLU A 50 -18.21 -31.83 -20.26
C GLU A 50 -17.97 -31.59 -21.77
N ILE A 51 -17.12 -30.63 -22.11
CA ILE A 51 -16.56 -30.53 -23.46
C ILE A 51 -15.26 -31.33 -23.49
N ALA A 52 -15.36 -32.57 -23.95
CA ALA A 52 -14.20 -33.40 -24.30
C ALA A 52 -13.53 -32.86 -25.58
N ALA A 53 -12.31 -32.35 -25.43
CA ALA A 53 -11.40 -32.11 -26.53
C ALA A 53 -10.67 -33.43 -26.87
N ASP A 54 -10.91 -33.99 -28.06
CA ASP A 54 -10.09 -35.09 -28.59
C ASP A 54 -9.29 -34.65 -29.81
N PHE A 55 -8.01 -35.00 -29.77
CA PHE A 55 -6.99 -34.74 -30.78
C PHE A 55 -7.00 -35.87 -31.80
N GLY A 56 -7.15 -35.56 -33.10
CA GLY A 56 -7.15 -36.57 -34.16
C GLY A 56 -6.54 -36.13 -35.48
N THR A 57 -5.42 -36.72 -35.83
CA THR A 57 -4.51 -36.46 -36.96
C THR A 57 -5.01 -36.84 -38.37
N LYS A 58 -4.57 -36.03 -39.33
CA LYS A 58 -4.23 -36.26 -40.77
C LYS A 58 -4.52 -37.62 -41.45
N LYS A 59 -4.96 -37.46 -42.73
CA LYS A 59 -4.52 -38.06 -44.02
C LYS A 59 -5.42 -39.09 -44.74
N SER A 60 -5.79 -38.63 -45.96
CA SER A 60 -5.59 -39.26 -47.29
C SER A 60 -6.54 -40.32 -47.87
N GLU A 61 -6.80 -40.10 -49.17
CA GLU A 61 -7.08 -41.06 -50.26
C GLU A 61 -8.54 -41.47 -50.61
N ASN A 62 -9.01 -40.83 -51.68
CA ASN A 62 -9.28 -41.38 -53.02
C ASN A 62 -10.37 -42.47 -53.27
N ARG A 63 -10.98 -42.28 -54.45
CA ARG A 63 -11.71 -43.23 -55.33
C ARG A 63 -13.22 -43.46 -55.17
N ASN A 64 -13.92 -42.84 -56.13
CA ASN A 64 -14.70 -43.45 -57.22
C ASN A 64 -16.00 -44.24 -56.95
N SER A 65 -16.98 -43.80 -57.75
CA SER A 65 -17.85 -44.59 -58.65
C SER A 65 -19.27 -44.98 -58.21
N ASP A 66 -20.16 -44.59 -59.14
CA ASP A 66 -21.30 -45.32 -59.69
C ASP A 66 -22.72 -45.05 -59.15
N LYS A 67 -23.52 -44.43 -60.06
CA LYS A 67 -24.84 -44.84 -60.60
C LYS A 67 -25.97 -45.13 -59.59
N LYS A 68 -27.25 -44.78 -59.80
CA LYS A 68 -28.06 -44.50 -60.99
C LYS A 68 -29.47 -44.06 -60.51
N LEU A 69 -30.14 -43.21 -61.32
CA LEU A 69 -31.59 -43.19 -61.63
C LEU A 69 -32.63 -43.08 -60.50
N SER A 70 -33.48 -42.03 -60.57
CA SER A 70 -34.76 -42.13 -61.30
C SER A 70 -35.47 -40.78 -61.44
N LEU A 71 -36.07 -40.59 -62.62
CA LEU A 71 -36.86 -39.44 -63.04
C LEU A 71 -38.25 -39.42 -62.37
N LYS A 72 -38.80 -38.23 -62.16
CA LYS A 72 -40.09 -37.86 -62.80
C LYS A 72 -40.25 -36.35 -62.96
N LYS A 73 -40.47 -35.96 -64.22
CA LYS A 73 -40.78 -34.62 -64.73
C LYS A 73 -42.24 -34.24 -64.44
N LYS A 74 -42.49 -32.97 -64.14
CA LYS A 74 -43.67 -32.23 -64.61
C LYS A 74 -43.18 -30.99 -65.38
N LYS A 75 -43.55 -30.89 -66.66
CA LYS A 75 -43.33 -29.74 -67.55
C LYS A 75 -44.33 -28.62 -67.22
N ILE A 76 -44.03 -27.34 -67.48
CA ILE A 76 -44.50 -26.50 -68.62
C ILE A 76 -44.09 -25.02 -68.27
N PRO A 77 -43.85 -24.04 -69.19
CA PRO A 77 -43.18 -24.02 -70.49
C PRO A 77 -42.09 -22.91 -70.60
N SER A 78 -41.42 -22.91 -71.74
CA SER A 78 -40.42 -21.94 -72.23
C SER A 78 -40.95 -20.52 -72.50
N LYS A 79 -40.18 -19.50 -72.11
CA LYS A 79 -39.67 -18.38 -72.96
C LYS A 79 -39.10 -17.24 -72.10
N ARG A 80 -37.77 -17.08 -72.05
CA ARG A 80 -37.03 -15.80 -71.94
C ARG A 80 -35.52 -16.07 -71.78
N ASP A 81 -34.83 -16.32 -72.91
CA ASP A 81 -33.45 -16.83 -72.91
C ASP A 81 -32.36 -15.78 -73.23
N SER A 82 -32.68 -14.49 -73.26
CA SER A 82 -31.67 -13.43 -73.52
C SER A 82 -31.32 -12.55 -72.33
N LYS A 83 -32.16 -12.46 -71.29
CA LYS A 83 -31.87 -11.65 -70.09
C LYS A 83 -31.03 -12.39 -69.04
N ILE A 84 -31.09 -13.72 -69.01
CA ILE A 84 -30.38 -14.55 -68.01
C ILE A 84 -28.88 -14.64 -68.34
N LYS A 85 -28.50 -14.71 -69.62
CA LYS A 85 -27.08 -14.74 -70.01
C LYS A 85 -26.34 -13.44 -69.71
N THR A 86 -26.99 -12.29 -69.89
CA THR A 86 -26.42 -10.98 -69.52
C THR A 86 -26.36 -10.79 -68.01
N PHE A 87 -27.38 -11.28 -67.28
CA PHE A 87 -27.41 -11.22 -65.81
C PHE A 87 -26.35 -12.12 -65.16
N VAL A 88 -26.14 -13.34 -65.69
CA VAL A 88 -25.09 -14.26 -65.22
C VAL A 88 -23.69 -13.76 -65.57
N ALA A 89 -23.51 -13.13 -66.74
CA ALA A 89 -22.24 -12.49 -67.09
C ALA A 89 -21.93 -11.29 -66.19
N CYS A 90 -22.91 -10.43 -65.88
CA CYS A 90 -22.76 -9.34 -64.91
C CYS A 90 -22.53 -9.86 -63.48
N LEU A 91 -23.20 -10.95 -63.06
CA LEU A 91 -22.99 -11.54 -61.74
C LEU A 91 -21.59 -12.15 -61.61
N ALA A 92 -21.09 -12.81 -62.66
CA ALA A 92 -19.73 -13.35 -62.71
C ALA A 92 -18.67 -12.23 -62.68
N LEU A 93 -18.92 -11.11 -63.37
CA LEU A 93 -18.03 -9.95 -63.36
C LEU A 93 -18.04 -9.23 -62.00
N ILE A 94 -19.22 -9.14 -61.35
CA ILE A 94 -19.34 -8.62 -59.97
C ILE A 94 -18.67 -9.57 -58.97
N LEU A 95 -18.80 -10.90 -59.12
CA LEU A 95 -18.12 -11.87 -58.27
C LEU A 95 -16.60 -11.87 -58.46
N ILE A 96 -16.10 -11.69 -59.69
CA ILE A 96 -14.67 -11.58 -59.97
C ILE A 96 -14.11 -10.23 -59.47
N VAL A 97 -14.86 -9.14 -59.63
CA VAL A 97 -14.48 -7.82 -59.09
C VAL A 97 -14.60 -7.78 -57.57
N ALA A 98 -15.60 -8.42 -56.96
CA ALA A 98 -15.75 -8.53 -55.51
C ALA A 98 -14.75 -9.50 -54.87
N SER A 99 -14.35 -10.58 -55.56
CA SER A 99 -13.29 -11.48 -55.09
C SER A 99 -11.89 -10.93 -55.35
N ALA A 100 -11.69 -10.12 -56.40
CA ALA A 100 -10.46 -9.35 -56.59
C ALA A 100 -10.39 -8.18 -55.60
N MET A 101 -11.49 -7.47 -55.33
CA MET A 101 -11.52 -6.43 -54.30
C MET A 101 -11.42 -7.03 -52.90
N ALA A 102 -12.03 -8.16 -52.57
CA ALA A 102 -11.84 -8.83 -51.29
C ALA A 102 -10.43 -9.45 -51.18
N GLY A 103 -9.88 -10.03 -52.24
CA GLY A 103 -8.50 -10.55 -52.26
C GLY A 103 -7.44 -9.46 -52.17
N VAL A 104 -7.70 -8.28 -52.74
CA VAL A 104 -6.85 -7.08 -52.60
C VAL A 104 -7.10 -6.37 -51.27
N TYR A 105 -8.32 -6.36 -50.73
CA TYR A 105 -8.65 -5.73 -49.45
C TYR A 105 -8.15 -6.58 -48.26
N PHE A 106 -8.43 -7.88 -48.23
CA PHE A 106 -7.88 -8.81 -47.23
C PHE A 106 -6.39 -9.10 -47.45
N GLY A 107 -5.90 -9.04 -48.69
CA GLY A 107 -4.48 -9.16 -49.02
C GLY A 107 -3.67 -7.91 -48.64
N ALA A 108 -4.21 -6.71 -48.86
CA ALA A 108 -3.59 -5.44 -48.44
C ALA A 108 -3.74 -5.20 -46.93
N GLU A 109 -4.87 -5.56 -46.31
CA GLU A 109 -5.04 -5.49 -44.85
C GLU A 109 -4.08 -6.45 -44.13
N ARG A 110 -3.80 -7.64 -44.68
CA ARG A 110 -2.77 -8.52 -44.11
C ARG A 110 -1.34 -8.04 -44.36
N ALA A 111 -1.08 -7.36 -45.48
CA ALA A 111 0.25 -6.84 -45.79
C ALA A 111 0.65 -5.63 -44.93
N ASP A 112 -0.32 -4.79 -44.56
CA ASP A 112 -0.10 -3.56 -43.77
C ASP A 112 -0.21 -3.75 -42.25
N ARG A 113 -0.68 -4.92 -41.79
CA ARG A 113 -0.69 -5.26 -40.37
C ARG A 113 0.68 -5.75 -39.88
N ASN A 114 1.08 -5.26 -38.72
CA ASN A 114 2.21 -5.75 -37.95
C ASN A 114 1.68 -6.46 -36.69
N LEU A 115 2.30 -7.58 -36.33
CA LEU A 115 1.95 -8.38 -35.15
C LEU A 115 3.09 -8.41 -34.13
N PHE A 116 4.22 -7.81 -34.44
CA PHE A 116 5.40 -7.83 -33.60
C PHE A 116 5.42 -6.61 -32.69
N PRO A 117 5.42 -6.80 -31.37
CA PRO A 117 5.44 -5.69 -30.42
C PRO A 117 6.80 -4.99 -30.40
N VAL A 118 6.82 -3.81 -29.80
CA VAL A 118 8.06 -3.08 -29.51
C VAL A 118 8.90 -3.85 -28.49
N THR A 119 10.21 -3.95 -28.75
CA THR A 119 11.18 -4.54 -27.82
C THR A 119 12.13 -3.50 -27.25
N ALA A 120 12.45 -2.47 -28.01
CA ALA A 120 13.29 -1.37 -27.54
C ALA A 120 12.99 -0.08 -28.28
N ILE A 121 13.22 1.05 -27.62
CA ILE A 121 13.27 2.37 -28.25
C ILE A 121 14.53 3.09 -27.78
N TYR A 122 15.28 3.68 -28.72
CA TYR A 122 16.55 4.32 -28.42
C TYR A 122 16.89 5.44 -29.41
N ASN A 123 17.68 6.40 -28.97
CA ASN A 123 18.15 7.53 -29.79
C ASN A 123 19.48 7.18 -30.45
N THR A 124 19.65 7.52 -31.73
CA THR A 124 20.94 7.41 -32.44
C THR A 124 21.60 8.78 -32.64
N THR A 125 20.80 9.84 -32.60
CA THR A 125 21.25 11.24 -32.53
C THR A 125 20.18 12.02 -31.78
N ASP A 126 20.44 13.31 -31.48
CA ASP A 126 19.42 14.18 -30.88
C ASP A 126 18.18 14.37 -31.78
N LYS A 127 18.25 13.97 -33.05
CA LYS A 127 17.18 14.15 -34.05
C LYS A 127 16.58 12.84 -34.55
N SER A 128 17.04 11.68 -34.07
CA SER A 128 16.59 10.37 -34.54
C SER A 128 16.42 9.40 -33.40
N THR A 129 15.22 8.81 -33.34
CA THR A 129 14.79 7.82 -32.37
C THR A 129 14.33 6.59 -33.15
N THR A 130 14.92 5.45 -32.85
CA THR A 130 14.64 4.17 -33.49
C THR A 130 13.74 3.32 -32.61
N ILE A 131 12.64 2.83 -33.17
CA ILE A 131 11.81 1.76 -32.60
C ILE A 131 12.30 0.42 -33.16
N LYS A 132 12.59 -0.53 -32.28
CA LYS A 132 12.92 -1.91 -32.65
C LYS A 132 11.78 -2.86 -32.30
N LEU A 133 11.28 -3.59 -33.30
CA LEU A 133 10.23 -4.60 -33.13
C LEU A 133 10.80 -5.98 -32.81
N ALA A 134 9.96 -6.87 -32.30
CA ALA A 134 10.33 -8.24 -31.92
C ALA A 134 10.78 -9.12 -33.09
N ASP A 135 10.42 -8.80 -34.33
CA ASP A 135 10.93 -9.46 -35.54
C ASP A 135 12.31 -8.93 -35.99
N GLY A 136 12.85 -7.94 -35.27
CA GLY A 136 14.11 -7.28 -35.57
C GLY A 136 14.01 -6.08 -36.52
N THR A 137 12.81 -5.72 -36.98
CA THR A 137 12.59 -4.56 -37.86
C THR A 137 12.76 -3.25 -37.09
N ASP A 138 13.45 -2.28 -37.71
CA ASP A 138 13.69 -0.96 -37.15
C ASP A 138 12.91 0.14 -37.90
N TYR A 139 12.39 1.11 -37.15
CA TYR A 139 11.71 2.30 -37.67
C TYR A 139 12.26 3.57 -37.04
N ASP A 140 12.70 4.54 -37.85
CA ASP A 140 13.09 5.86 -37.37
C ASP A 140 11.87 6.80 -37.28
N ILE A 141 11.58 7.26 -36.07
CA ILE A 141 10.51 8.21 -35.81
C ILE A 141 11.02 9.65 -35.70
N GLY A 142 12.29 9.93 -35.92
CA GLY A 142 12.87 11.25 -35.72
C GLY A 142 12.98 11.60 -34.23
N GLU A 143 13.01 12.88 -33.89
CA GLU A 143 13.17 13.34 -32.50
C GLU A 143 12.04 12.84 -31.59
N ALA A 144 12.38 12.34 -30.40
CA ALA A 144 11.45 12.03 -29.32
C ALA A 144 12.08 12.40 -27.98
N ARG A 145 11.31 13.03 -27.10
CA ARG A 145 11.78 13.53 -25.79
C ARG A 145 11.27 12.69 -24.63
N GLU A 146 9.96 12.49 -24.57
CA GLU A 146 9.29 11.58 -23.64
C GLU A 146 8.60 10.48 -24.45
N ILE A 147 8.59 9.25 -23.93
CA ILE A 147 8.00 8.07 -24.56
C ILE A 147 7.22 7.28 -23.51
N SER A 148 6.09 6.72 -23.93
CA SER A 148 5.33 5.72 -23.19
C SER A 148 4.93 4.61 -24.16
N VAL A 149 5.06 3.36 -23.72
CA VAL A 149 4.72 2.18 -24.53
C VAL A 149 3.68 1.37 -23.76
N SER A 150 2.63 0.94 -24.45
CA SER A 150 1.61 0.06 -23.86
C SER A 150 2.23 -1.27 -23.45
N THR A 151 1.59 -1.97 -22.51
CA THR A 151 2.19 -3.18 -21.93
C THR A 151 2.20 -4.38 -22.88
N ASP A 152 1.41 -4.34 -23.94
CA ASP A 152 1.48 -5.29 -25.06
C ASP A 152 2.47 -4.86 -26.16
N GLY A 153 3.10 -3.68 -26.03
CA GLY A 153 4.02 -3.12 -27.00
C GLY A 153 3.35 -2.65 -28.30
N MET A 154 2.02 -2.48 -28.34
CA MET A 154 1.26 -2.19 -29.56
C MET A 154 0.87 -0.71 -29.75
N TYR A 155 1.02 0.11 -28.71
CA TYR A 155 0.85 1.56 -28.78
C TYR A 155 2.10 2.26 -28.26
N ILE A 156 2.54 3.28 -28.98
CA ILE A 156 3.64 4.16 -28.55
C ILE A 156 3.10 5.58 -28.56
N TRP A 157 3.24 6.24 -27.43
CA TRP A 157 3.02 7.66 -27.27
C TRP A 157 4.36 8.35 -27.10
N PHE A 158 4.53 9.51 -27.72
CA PHE A 158 5.76 10.28 -27.56
C PHE A 158 5.56 11.75 -27.83
N SER A 159 6.45 12.56 -27.26
CA SER A 159 6.46 14.01 -27.43
C SER A 159 7.69 14.48 -28.20
N ARG A 160 7.53 15.54 -29.00
CA ARG A 160 8.63 16.26 -29.69
C ARG A 160 8.64 17.73 -29.29
N ASN A 161 9.80 18.38 -29.32
CA ASN A 161 9.83 19.83 -29.07
C ASN A 161 8.98 20.57 -30.13
N THR A 162 7.99 21.36 -29.68
CA THR A 162 7.16 22.17 -30.59
C THR A 162 7.99 23.33 -31.19
N ALA A 163 8.88 23.90 -30.38
CA ALA A 163 9.88 24.90 -30.73
C ALA A 163 10.99 24.86 -29.67
N SER A 164 12.24 25.13 -30.04
CA SER A 164 13.43 24.93 -29.21
C SER A 164 13.54 25.80 -27.94
N ALA A 165 12.56 26.67 -27.65
CA ALA A 165 12.68 27.69 -26.59
C ALA A 165 11.48 27.79 -25.63
N THR A 166 10.39 27.04 -25.82
CA THR A 166 9.13 27.25 -25.05
C THR A 166 8.89 26.24 -23.94
N GLY A 167 9.64 25.13 -23.87
CA GLY A 167 9.36 24.04 -22.94
C GLY A 167 8.03 23.31 -23.21
N LYS A 168 7.49 23.43 -24.44
CA LYS A 168 6.23 22.84 -24.87
C LYS A 168 6.45 21.79 -25.96
N TYR A 169 5.51 20.83 -26.06
CA TYR A 169 5.69 19.66 -26.91
C TYR A 169 4.51 19.37 -27.85
N ASP A 170 4.84 18.73 -28.98
CA ASP A 170 3.88 18.11 -29.88
C ASP A 170 3.70 16.66 -29.45
N LEU A 171 2.48 16.28 -29.07
CA LEU A 171 2.12 14.91 -28.73
C LEU A 171 1.82 14.12 -30.00
N ARG A 172 2.34 12.89 -30.06
CA ARG A 172 2.15 11.98 -31.19
C ARG A 172 1.92 10.55 -30.70
N MET A 173 1.31 9.75 -31.56
CA MET A 173 0.94 8.37 -31.26
C MET A 173 1.22 7.45 -32.45
N ILE A 174 1.76 6.27 -32.20
CA ILE A 174 1.95 5.19 -33.18
C ILE A 174 1.11 3.99 -32.73
N GLU A 175 0.26 3.54 -33.64
CA GLU A 175 -0.37 2.22 -33.58
C GLU A 175 0.59 1.25 -34.26
N VAL A 176 1.33 0.47 -33.46
CA VAL A 176 2.40 -0.42 -33.93
C VAL A 176 1.84 -1.51 -34.84
N GLY A 177 0.58 -1.90 -34.65
CA GLY A 177 -0.14 -2.81 -35.54
C GLY A 177 -0.31 -2.29 -36.97
N SER A 178 -0.13 -0.99 -37.22
CA SER A 178 -0.21 -0.35 -38.53
C SER A 178 1.17 0.01 -39.06
N LYS A 179 1.68 -0.74 -40.05
CA LYS A 179 2.97 -0.44 -40.70
C LYS A 179 3.00 0.97 -41.29
N LYS A 180 1.84 1.48 -41.72
CA LYS A 180 1.68 2.85 -42.19
C LYS A 180 1.90 3.88 -41.06
N SER A 181 1.40 3.60 -39.85
CA SER A 181 1.60 4.48 -38.69
C SER A 181 3.08 4.57 -38.32
N LEU A 182 3.78 3.42 -38.28
CA LEU A 182 5.23 3.33 -38.08
C LEU A 182 6.00 4.14 -39.14
N LYS A 183 5.75 3.89 -40.43
CA LYS A 183 6.44 4.60 -41.54
C LYS A 183 6.18 6.10 -41.58
N LYS A 184 5.02 6.56 -41.11
CA LYS A 184 4.66 7.99 -41.06
C LYS A 184 5.10 8.69 -39.78
N GLN A 185 5.86 8.00 -38.92
CA GLN A 185 6.34 8.53 -37.63
C GLN A 185 5.20 8.95 -36.70
N GLY A 186 4.08 8.21 -36.74
CA GLY A 186 2.93 8.43 -35.88
C GLY A 186 1.99 9.54 -36.35
N LYS A 187 0.78 9.48 -35.79
CA LYS A 187 -0.25 10.49 -35.93
C LYS A 187 0.06 11.67 -35.01
N PHE A 188 -0.08 12.89 -35.53
CA PHE A 188 -0.08 14.10 -34.71
C PHE A 188 -1.38 14.19 -33.89
N ILE A 189 -1.23 14.45 -32.59
CA ILE A 189 -2.35 14.49 -31.64
C ILE A 189 -2.63 15.92 -31.21
N GLU A 190 -1.64 16.60 -30.64
CA GLU A 190 -1.81 17.93 -30.09
C GLU A 190 -0.50 18.72 -30.09
N LYS A 191 -0.59 20.05 -30.18
CA LYS A 191 0.56 20.98 -30.17
C LYS A 191 0.60 21.77 -28.88
N GLY A 192 1.81 21.97 -28.37
CA GLY A 192 2.06 22.90 -27.27
C GLY A 192 1.64 22.38 -25.90
N ILE A 193 1.67 21.05 -25.70
CA ILE A 193 1.38 20.42 -24.41
C ILE A 193 2.52 20.66 -23.41
N ASP A 194 2.18 20.57 -22.12
CA ASP A 194 3.13 20.58 -21.02
C ASP A 194 3.89 19.24 -20.90
N ALA A 195 5.01 19.25 -20.18
CA ALA A 195 5.75 18.02 -19.83
C ALA A 195 4.92 17.13 -18.90
N GLY A 196 5.27 15.85 -18.80
CA GLY A 196 4.69 14.94 -17.80
C GLY A 196 3.30 14.43 -18.16
N TRP A 197 2.95 14.42 -19.45
CA TRP A 197 1.80 13.68 -19.95
C TRP A 197 1.96 12.18 -19.64
N LYS A 198 0.83 11.48 -19.57
CA LYS A 198 0.80 10.07 -19.15
C LYS A 198 -0.24 9.31 -19.96
N THR A 199 -0.12 8.00 -19.99
CA THR A 199 -1.06 7.11 -20.69
C THR A 199 -1.57 6.02 -19.76
N THR A 200 -2.70 5.44 -20.10
CA THR A 200 -3.08 4.14 -19.57
C THR A 200 -2.03 3.09 -19.95
N LYS A 201 -1.94 2.03 -19.16
CA LYS A 201 -0.97 0.94 -19.38
C LYS A 201 -1.30 0.12 -20.63
N ASP A 202 -2.55 0.10 -21.07
CA ASP A 202 -2.96 -0.45 -22.37
C ASP A 202 -2.72 0.50 -23.56
N GLY A 203 -2.34 1.76 -23.29
CA GLY A 203 -2.08 2.79 -24.30
C GLY A 203 -3.33 3.36 -24.98
N LEU A 204 -4.54 2.99 -24.55
CA LEU A 204 -5.79 3.41 -25.17
C LEU A 204 -6.18 4.86 -24.85
N PHE A 205 -5.68 5.41 -23.75
CA PHE A 205 -5.89 6.79 -23.37
C PHE A 205 -4.58 7.50 -23.09
N ALA A 206 -4.51 8.78 -23.47
CA ALA A 206 -3.44 9.70 -23.07
C ALA A 206 -4.04 10.92 -22.38
N CYS A 207 -3.50 11.26 -21.20
CA CYS A 207 -3.84 12.48 -20.47
C CYS A 207 -2.68 13.47 -20.57
N TYR A 208 -2.99 14.71 -20.92
CA TYR A 208 -2.00 15.77 -21.06
C TYR A 208 -2.58 17.12 -20.63
N ALA A 209 -1.69 18.03 -20.28
CA ALA A 209 -2.04 19.39 -19.87
C ALA A 209 -1.60 20.42 -20.91
N ILE A 210 -2.37 21.51 -21.00
CA ILE A 210 -1.99 22.72 -21.74
C ILE A 210 -2.18 23.92 -20.81
N THR A 211 -1.08 24.54 -20.43
CA THR A 211 -1.09 25.79 -19.65
C THR A 211 -1.06 27.01 -20.57
N LYS A 212 -2.09 27.84 -20.50
CA LYS A 212 -2.21 29.14 -21.19
C LYS A 212 -2.63 30.22 -20.19
N SER A 213 -1.91 31.35 -20.17
CA SER A 213 -2.21 32.47 -19.27
C SER A 213 -2.36 32.07 -17.79
N ASN A 214 -1.48 31.17 -17.32
CA ASN A 214 -1.50 30.59 -15.96
C ASN A 214 -2.73 29.73 -15.62
N ILE A 215 -3.53 29.35 -16.62
CA ILE A 215 -4.62 28.38 -16.47
C ILE A 215 -4.19 27.08 -17.12
N THR A 216 -4.15 26.02 -16.33
CA THR A 216 -3.84 24.66 -16.78
C THR A 216 -5.13 23.92 -17.10
N SER A 217 -5.30 23.53 -18.36
CA SER A 217 -6.40 22.66 -18.78
C SER A 217 -5.91 21.24 -19.02
N CYS A 218 -6.63 20.25 -18.50
CA CYS A 218 -6.37 18.84 -18.71
C CYS A 218 -7.26 18.30 -19.84
N TYR A 219 -6.67 17.44 -20.67
CA TYR A 219 -7.32 16.78 -21.80
C TYR A 219 -7.06 15.29 -21.71
N MET A 220 -8.00 14.52 -22.27
CA MET A 220 -7.85 13.08 -22.43
C MET A 220 -8.15 12.70 -23.88
N TYR A 221 -7.22 12.00 -24.52
CA TYR A 221 -7.36 11.48 -25.88
C TYR A 221 -7.72 10.00 -25.86
N SER A 222 -8.67 9.58 -26.69
CA SER A 222 -9.02 8.17 -26.90
C SER A 222 -8.45 7.68 -28.24
N THR A 223 -7.68 6.59 -28.24
CA THR A 223 -7.22 5.94 -29.47
C THR A 223 -8.37 5.32 -30.25
N GLU A 224 -9.41 4.82 -29.59
CA GLU A 224 -10.58 4.24 -30.27
C GLU A 224 -11.41 5.31 -30.98
N MET A 225 -11.74 6.39 -30.28
CA MET A 225 -12.56 7.48 -30.82
C MET A 225 -11.75 8.49 -31.65
N GLN A 226 -10.42 8.38 -31.62
CA GLN A 226 -9.46 9.20 -32.35
C GLN A 226 -9.62 10.71 -32.12
N ARG A 227 -10.09 11.11 -30.93
CA ARG A 227 -10.31 12.51 -30.52
C ARG A 227 -9.91 12.77 -29.08
N ALA A 228 -9.57 14.02 -28.79
CA ALA A 228 -9.40 14.54 -27.43
C ALA A 228 -10.71 15.14 -26.92
N GLU A 229 -10.93 15.00 -25.62
CA GLU A 229 -11.98 15.69 -24.89
C GLU A 229 -11.33 16.53 -23.78
N THR A 230 -11.87 17.73 -23.55
CA THR A 230 -11.45 18.55 -22.42
C THR A 230 -11.99 17.91 -21.14
N VAL A 231 -11.09 17.50 -20.25
CA VAL A 231 -11.44 16.96 -18.93
C VAL A 231 -11.88 18.09 -18.02
N ALA A 232 -11.07 19.14 -17.96
CA ALA A 232 -11.20 20.19 -16.96
C ALA A 232 -10.30 21.40 -17.26
N GLU A 233 -10.74 22.58 -16.87
CA GLU A 233 -9.88 23.77 -16.72
C GLU A 233 -9.47 23.97 -15.24
N SER A 234 -8.44 24.78 -15.03
CA SER A 234 -7.86 25.13 -13.72
C SER A 234 -7.46 23.92 -12.88
N VAL A 235 -6.82 22.94 -13.52
CA VAL A 235 -6.33 21.72 -12.90
C VAL A 235 -4.98 21.99 -12.23
N GLU A 236 -4.82 21.57 -10.98
CA GLU A 236 -3.56 21.67 -10.25
C GLU A 236 -2.70 20.42 -10.48
N GLU A 237 -3.28 19.25 -10.24
CA GLU A 237 -2.65 17.95 -10.53
C GLU A 237 -3.68 16.99 -11.13
N TYR A 238 -3.25 16.08 -12.00
CA TYR A 238 -4.10 15.04 -12.56
C TYR A 238 -3.45 13.66 -12.40
N PHE A 239 -4.31 12.69 -12.12
CA PHE A 239 -4.00 11.30 -11.87
C PHE A 239 -4.66 10.47 -12.97
N PRO A 240 -3.92 10.17 -14.05
CA PRO A 240 -4.45 9.40 -15.17
C PRO A 240 -4.82 7.98 -14.73
N PRO A 241 -5.75 7.32 -15.42
CA PRO A 241 -6.06 5.93 -15.15
C PRO A 241 -4.85 5.01 -15.41
N SER A 242 -4.61 4.04 -14.53
CA SER A 242 -3.78 2.86 -14.88
C SER A 242 -4.44 2.07 -16.01
N VAL A 243 -5.77 1.92 -15.93
CA VAL A 243 -6.65 1.29 -16.92
C VAL A 243 -8.00 2.03 -16.98
N GLY A 244 -8.70 1.91 -18.11
CA GLY A 244 -10.01 2.50 -18.29
C GLY A 244 -9.98 3.98 -18.68
N ASN A 245 -11.13 4.65 -18.59
CA ASN A 245 -11.37 5.96 -19.19
C ASN A 245 -11.73 7.06 -18.19
N ILE A 246 -11.34 6.89 -16.93
CA ILE A 246 -11.62 7.84 -15.83
C ILE A 246 -10.31 8.46 -15.37
N VAL A 247 -10.25 9.79 -15.35
CA VAL A 247 -9.13 10.55 -14.81
C VAL A 247 -9.58 11.28 -13.54
N TYR A 248 -8.77 11.18 -12.49
CA TYR A 248 -8.93 11.99 -11.28
C TYR A 248 -8.05 13.22 -11.39
N PHE A 249 -8.48 14.31 -10.77
CA PHE A 249 -7.67 15.53 -10.76
C PHE A 249 -8.09 16.43 -9.62
N THR A 250 -7.19 17.32 -9.22
CA THR A 250 -7.44 18.29 -8.17
C THR A 250 -7.60 19.69 -8.71
N ARG A 251 -8.44 20.46 -8.02
CA ARG A 251 -8.64 21.89 -8.27
C ARG A 251 -8.55 22.63 -6.95
N ARG A 252 -7.95 23.81 -7.01
CA ARG A 252 -8.03 24.79 -5.92
C ARG A 252 -8.87 25.98 -6.35
N SER A 253 -9.96 26.21 -5.62
CA SER A 253 -10.77 27.41 -5.76
C SER A 253 -10.66 28.21 -4.47
N SER A 254 -10.05 29.39 -4.55
CA SER A 254 -9.64 30.17 -3.38
C SER A 254 -8.75 29.32 -2.45
N ASN A 255 -9.22 29.02 -1.23
CA ASN A 255 -8.50 28.18 -0.26
C ASN A 255 -9.06 26.74 -0.16
N VAL A 256 -10.00 26.36 -1.03
CA VAL A 256 -10.61 25.04 -1.00
C VAL A 256 -9.93 24.15 -2.04
N TYR A 257 -9.23 23.12 -1.54
CA TYR A 257 -8.66 22.06 -2.35
C TYR A 257 -9.71 20.94 -2.51
N SER A 258 -9.91 20.48 -3.74
CA SER A 258 -11.02 19.57 -4.09
C SER A 258 -10.59 18.51 -5.07
N LEU A 259 -11.11 17.29 -4.89
CA LEU A 259 -10.91 16.17 -5.79
C LEU A 259 -12.10 16.06 -6.73
N HIS A 260 -11.80 15.90 -8.01
CA HIS A 260 -12.77 15.73 -9.09
C HIS A 260 -12.39 14.50 -9.89
N ARG A 261 -13.37 13.97 -10.63
CA ARG A 261 -13.15 12.95 -11.64
C ARG A 261 -13.90 13.28 -12.91
N ALA A 262 -13.39 12.85 -14.04
CA ALA A 262 -14.13 12.89 -15.30
C ALA A 262 -13.92 11.60 -16.06
N LYS A 263 -15.00 11.13 -16.68
CA LYS A 263 -14.97 10.03 -17.64
C LYS A 263 -14.83 10.60 -19.05
N PHE A 264 -14.19 9.88 -19.95
CA PHE A 264 -14.03 10.32 -21.33
C PHE A 264 -15.38 10.67 -21.99
N GLY A 265 -15.51 11.90 -22.48
CA GLY A 265 -16.73 12.40 -23.13
C GLY A 265 -17.84 12.83 -22.16
N GLU A 266 -17.62 12.77 -20.84
CA GLU A 266 -18.56 13.24 -19.83
C GLU A 266 -18.05 14.48 -19.10
N ASN A 267 -18.97 15.27 -18.55
CA ASN A 267 -18.62 16.40 -17.72
C ASN A 267 -17.94 15.95 -16.42
N SER A 268 -16.94 16.71 -15.97
CA SER A 268 -16.30 16.47 -14.68
C SER A 268 -17.29 16.56 -13.53
N LYS A 269 -17.15 15.68 -12.55
CA LYS A 269 -17.93 15.65 -11.30
C LYS A 269 -17.02 15.96 -10.13
N ASN A 270 -17.48 16.81 -9.21
CA ASN A 270 -16.82 16.95 -7.92
C ASN A 270 -17.03 15.66 -7.12
N VAL A 271 -15.93 15.03 -6.72
CA VAL A 271 -15.95 13.85 -5.83
C VAL A 271 -16.09 14.34 -4.40
N VAL A 272 -15.24 15.29 -4.02
CA VAL A 272 -15.21 15.85 -2.67
C VAL A 272 -14.54 17.23 -2.68
N SER A 273 -14.88 18.06 -1.69
CA SER A 273 -14.31 19.39 -1.47
C SER A 273 -13.73 19.50 -0.06
N GLY A 274 -12.68 20.31 0.11
CA GLY A 274 -12.02 20.49 1.40
C GLY A 274 -11.09 19.32 1.75
N ILE A 275 -10.34 18.80 0.78
CA ILE A 275 -9.31 17.79 1.03
C ILE A 275 -8.00 18.45 1.47
N SER A 276 -7.19 17.75 2.26
CA SER A 276 -5.84 18.19 2.63
C SER A 276 -4.76 17.52 1.79
N HIS A 277 -4.84 16.20 1.61
CA HIS A 277 -3.89 15.43 0.81
C HIS A 277 -4.62 14.41 -0.08
N VAL A 278 -3.97 14.03 -1.18
CA VAL A 278 -4.42 12.97 -2.09
C VAL A 278 -3.23 12.11 -2.49
N LYS A 279 -3.44 10.81 -2.61
CA LYS A 279 -2.46 9.83 -3.06
C LYS A 279 -3.10 8.97 -4.14
N TYR A 280 -2.46 8.98 -5.31
CA TYR A 280 -2.70 7.99 -6.35
C TYR A 280 -1.78 6.79 -6.13
N ALA A 281 -2.36 5.60 -6.08
CA ALA A 281 -1.63 4.35 -6.09
C ALA A 281 -2.24 3.43 -7.15
N GLY A 282 -1.43 2.89 -8.05
CA GLY A 282 -1.93 1.93 -9.04
C GLY A 282 -0.83 1.02 -9.56
N ASP A 283 -1.24 -0.12 -10.09
CA ASP A 283 -0.39 -1.11 -10.75
C ASP A 283 -0.68 -1.16 -12.26
N ARG A 284 -0.37 -2.29 -12.92
CA ARG A 284 -0.64 -2.50 -14.35
C ARG A 284 -2.13 -2.57 -14.68
N ASN A 285 -2.94 -3.12 -13.79
CA ASN A 285 -4.31 -3.53 -14.06
C ASN A 285 -5.34 -2.72 -13.29
N ASP A 286 -4.92 -1.98 -12.26
CA ASP A 286 -5.84 -1.38 -11.33
C ASP A 286 -5.23 -0.18 -10.55
N TYR A 287 -6.08 0.55 -9.82
CA TYR A 287 -5.68 1.71 -9.02
C TYR A 287 -6.66 2.00 -7.88
N GLU A 288 -6.21 2.81 -6.93
CA GLU A 288 -6.99 3.36 -5.82
C GLU A 288 -6.53 4.80 -5.55
N ILE A 289 -7.49 5.68 -5.25
CA ILE A 289 -7.23 7.04 -4.78
C ILE A 289 -7.52 7.08 -3.29
N LEU A 290 -6.52 7.46 -2.50
CA LEU A 290 -6.70 7.77 -1.08
C LEU A 290 -6.67 9.28 -0.89
N TYR A 291 -7.52 9.82 -0.02
CA TYR A 291 -7.48 11.24 0.33
C TYR A 291 -7.88 11.48 1.78
N THR A 292 -7.47 12.64 2.29
CA THR A 292 -7.77 13.08 3.66
C THR A 292 -8.63 14.34 3.66
N GLN A 293 -9.56 14.46 4.60
CA GLN A 293 -10.34 15.68 4.85
C GLN A 293 -10.16 16.15 6.30
N PRO A 294 -9.82 17.43 6.55
CA PRO A 294 -9.78 17.95 7.91
C PRO A 294 -11.16 17.86 8.58
N THR A 295 -11.19 17.47 9.85
CA THR A 295 -12.44 17.42 10.63
C THR A 295 -12.90 18.80 11.11
N GLY A 296 -12.01 19.79 11.04
CA GLY A 296 -12.21 21.13 11.61
C GLY A 296 -12.00 21.18 13.13
N LYS A 297 -11.73 20.04 13.77
CA LYS A 297 -11.30 19.93 15.16
C LYS A 297 -9.82 19.54 15.13
N SER A 298 -8.96 20.34 15.77
CA SER A 298 -7.52 20.04 15.86
C SER A 298 -6.82 19.88 14.48
N THR A 299 -5.73 19.11 14.43
CA THR A 299 -5.02 18.64 13.23
C THR A 299 -5.59 17.32 12.67
N ASP A 300 -6.66 16.77 13.27
CA ASP A 300 -7.22 15.47 12.89
C ASP A 300 -7.89 15.49 11.49
N VAL A 301 -7.89 14.33 10.83
CA VAL A 301 -8.41 14.11 9.49
C VAL A 301 -9.29 12.86 9.40
N ASN A 302 -10.21 12.86 8.45
CA ASN A 302 -10.91 11.65 8.00
C ASN A 302 -10.19 11.10 6.76
N ILE A 303 -10.05 9.78 6.66
CA ILE A 303 -9.43 9.10 5.52
C ILE A 303 -10.52 8.45 4.68
N TYR A 304 -10.42 8.61 3.37
CA TYR A 304 -11.33 8.00 2.41
C TYR A 304 -10.56 7.32 1.27
N SER A 305 -11.14 6.26 0.72
CA SER A 305 -10.75 5.66 -0.56
C SER A 305 -11.82 5.89 -1.61
N VAL A 306 -11.40 6.02 -2.87
CA VAL A 306 -12.31 6.08 -4.01
C VAL A 306 -11.67 5.43 -5.23
N LYS A 307 -12.48 4.71 -5.99
CA LYS A 307 -12.08 4.00 -7.20
C LYS A 307 -13.16 4.10 -8.28
N GLY A 308 -12.74 4.29 -9.53
CA GLY A 308 -13.65 4.33 -10.68
C GLY A 308 -14.86 5.26 -10.49
N ASP A 309 -16.05 4.73 -10.75
CA ASP A 309 -17.32 5.46 -10.60
C ASP A 309 -17.97 5.28 -9.21
N GLU A 310 -17.32 4.55 -8.29
CA GLU A 310 -17.86 4.26 -6.97
C GLU A 310 -17.96 5.52 -6.09
N LYS A 311 -18.81 5.47 -5.07
CA LYS A 311 -18.84 6.53 -4.06
C LYS A 311 -17.59 6.40 -3.17
N PRO A 312 -17.05 7.51 -2.65
CA PRO A 312 -15.99 7.42 -1.66
C PRO A 312 -16.42 6.58 -0.46
N THR A 313 -15.52 5.72 -0.01
CA THR A 313 -15.70 4.88 1.18
C THR A 313 -14.85 5.47 2.29
N GLU A 314 -15.45 5.70 3.46
CA GLU A 314 -14.70 6.12 4.64
C GLU A 314 -13.89 4.95 5.18
N ILE A 315 -12.57 5.14 5.31
CA ILE A 315 -11.69 4.16 5.94
C ILE A 315 -11.72 4.36 7.46
N CYS A 316 -11.56 5.62 7.91
CA CYS A 316 -11.60 5.97 9.32
C CYS A 316 -11.84 7.48 9.51
N ALA A 317 -12.51 7.83 10.61
CA ALA A 317 -12.74 9.20 11.04
C ALA A 317 -11.85 9.57 12.23
N ASP A 318 -11.64 10.87 12.45
CA ASP A 318 -10.89 11.42 13.59
C ASP A 318 -9.47 10.80 13.74
N VAL A 319 -8.78 10.63 12.61
CA VAL A 319 -7.40 10.13 12.54
C VAL A 319 -6.44 11.28 12.83
N SER A 320 -5.52 11.04 13.76
CA SER A 320 -4.55 12.04 14.19
C SER A 320 -3.25 12.02 13.38
N GLU A 321 -2.85 10.85 12.87
CA GLU A 321 -1.66 10.71 12.01
C GLU A 321 -1.88 9.60 10.96
N VAL A 322 -1.36 9.79 9.74
CA VAL A 322 -1.48 8.82 8.64
C VAL A 322 -0.27 8.82 7.72
N TYR A 323 0.30 7.65 7.45
CA TYR A 323 1.46 7.47 6.56
C TYR A 323 1.02 7.32 5.10
N LEU A 324 0.31 8.32 4.57
CA LEU A 324 -0.31 8.28 3.24
C LEU A 324 0.74 8.14 2.11
N ASN A 325 1.91 8.72 2.28
CA ASN A 325 2.96 8.71 1.26
C ASN A 325 3.61 7.33 1.07
N ASP A 326 3.65 6.52 2.12
CA ASP A 326 4.22 5.17 2.11
C ASP A 326 3.29 4.13 1.48
N PHE A 327 2.02 4.47 1.26
CA PHE A 327 1.07 3.57 0.62
C PHE A 327 1.44 3.29 -0.84
N VAL A 328 1.48 2.00 -1.16
CA VAL A 328 1.59 1.46 -2.52
C VAL A 328 0.33 0.66 -2.83
N TYR A 329 -0.02 0.51 -4.10
CA TYR A 329 -1.23 -0.22 -4.49
C TYR A 329 -1.17 -1.67 -4.01
N GLY A 330 -2.22 -2.14 -3.31
CA GLY A 330 -2.25 -3.46 -2.67
C GLY A 330 -1.38 -3.60 -1.41
N GLY A 331 -0.75 -2.51 -0.94
CA GLY A 331 0.02 -2.47 0.30
C GLY A 331 -0.82 -2.12 1.52
N ASN A 332 -0.13 -1.80 2.61
CA ASN A 332 -0.74 -1.47 3.90
C ASN A 332 -0.70 0.05 4.16
N LEU A 333 -1.85 0.65 4.47
CA LEU A 333 -1.93 2.04 4.93
C LEU A 333 -1.99 2.09 6.45
N TYR A 334 -0.94 2.59 7.10
CA TYR A 334 -0.91 2.76 8.56
C TYR A 334 -1.44 4.12 8.98
N TYR A 335 -2.31 4.12 9.98
CA TYR A 335 -2.90 5.33 10.55
C TYR A 335 -3.18 5.17 12.05
N PHE A 336 -3.28 6.31 12.73
CA PHE A 336 -3.28 6.39 14.18
C PHE A 336 -4.42 7.26 14.68
N THR A 337 -5.25 6.72 15.56
CA THR A 337 -6.31 7.47 16.24
C THR A 337 -5.88 7.74 17.67
N ARG A 338 -6.03 8.98 18.14
CA ARG A 338 -5.73 9.31 19.54
C ARG A 338 -6.65 8.55 20.48
N ASN A 339 -6.08 7.95 21.52
CA ASN A 339 -6.84 7.25 22.54
C ASN A 339 -7.49 8.26 23.48
N LYS A 340 -8.67 7.91 24.00
CA LYS A 340 -9.12 8.45 25.28
C LYS A 340 -8.46 7.60 26.36
N SER A 341 -7.78 8.22 27.32
CA SER A 341 -7.01 7.45 28.31
C SER A 341 -7.91 6.52 29.11
N ASN A 342 -7.42 5.30 29.37
CA ASN A 342 -8.03 4.34 30.28
C ASN A 342 -7.28 4.26 31.63
N VAL A 343 -6.36 5.19 31.91
CA VAL A 343 -5.58 5.18 33.16
C VAL A 343 -6.51 5.54 34.32
N ASN A 344 -6.73 4.58 35.23
CA ASN A 344 -7.52 4.81 36.43
C ASN A 344 -6.65 5.48 37.50
N TRP A 345 -7.11 6.59 38.07
CA TRP A 345 -6.38 7.30 39.11
C TRP A 345 -6.11 6.45 40.36
N GLN A 346 -6.96 5.44 40.59
CA GLN A 346 -6.86 4.50 41.70
C GLN A 346 -5.63 3.59 41.60
N ASP A 347 -5.03 3.46 40.43
CA ASP A 347 -3.84 2.63 40.23
C ASP A 347 -2.57 3.27 40.82
N PHE A 348 -2.57 4.59 41.06
CA PHE A 348 -1.41 5.33 41.57
C PHE A 348 -1.71 6.25 42.75
N ILE A 349 -2.97 6.34 43.21
CA ILE A 349 -3.34 7.05 44.44
C ILE A 349 -3.86 6.07 45.48
N SER A 350 -3.21 6.03 46.65
CA SER A 350 -3.72 5.27 47.80
C SER A 350 -4.78 6.09 48.55
N ASP A 351 -6.03 5.64 48.48
CA ASP A 351 -7.16 6.19 49.24
C ASP A 351 -7.63 5.23 50.33
N ASN A 352 -7.00 5.32 51.50
CA ASN A 352 -7.38 4.53 52.67
C ASN A 352 -8.66 5.04 53.36
N TYR A 353 -9.27 6.12 52.86
CA TYR A 353 -10.40 6.78 53.51
C TYR A 353 -11.75 6.43 52.88
N TYR A 354 -11.78 5.86 51.67
CA TYR A 354 -13.00 5.63 50.89
C TYR A 354 -14.12 4.96 51.68
N GLU A 355 -13.86 3.81 52.32
CA GLU A 355 -14.87 3.09 53.12
C GLU A 355 -15.21 3.78 54.44
N SER A 356 -14.25 4.49 55.04
CA SER A 356 -14.48 5.22 56.29
C SER A 356 -15.34 6.47 56.09
N ASP A 357 -15.14 7.17 54.96
CA ASP A 357 -15.84 8.39 54.61
C ASP A 357 -17.34 8.14 54.35
N LYS A 358 -17.70 6.96 53.83
CA LYS A 358 -19.12 6.54 53.67
C LYS A 358 -19.91 6.60 54.98
N LYS A 359 -19.25 6.46 56.13
CA LYS A 359 -19.86 6.44 57.47
C LYS A 359 -19.89 7.83 58.15
N ILE A 360 -19.19 8.83 57.59
CA ILE A 360 -19.10 10.17 58.18
C ILE A 360 -20.24 11.03 57.63
N GLN A 361 -21.09 11.53 58.54
CA GLN A 361 -22.16 12.46 58.23
C GLN A 361 -21.87 13.85 58.80
N LYS A 362 -22.56 14.86 58.27
CA LYS A 362 -22.46 16.23 58.79
C LYS A 362 -22.91 16.23 60.26
N PRO A 363 -22.07 16.66 61.23
CA PRO A 363 -22.45 16.65 62.64
C PRO A 363 -23.58 17.64 62.89
N VAL A 364 -24.55 17.23 63.71
CA VAL A 364 -25.65 18.07 64.16
C VAL A 364 -25.37 18.50 65.60
N GLU A 365 -25.43 19.81 65.89
CA GLU A 365 -25.08 20.36 67.21
C GLU A 365 -25.84 19.70 68.37
N SER A 366 -27.09 19.28 68.14
CA SER A 366 -27.92 18.61 69.15
C SER A 366 -27.32 17.32 69.70
N ASP A 367 -26.55 16.60 68.88
CA ASP A 367 -26.00 15.28 69.21
C ASP A 367 -24.78 15.37 70.12
N TYR A 368 -24.24 16.58 70.29
CA TYR A 368 -23.05 16.88 71.10
C TYR A 368 -23.39 17.70 72.35
N MET A 369 -24.67 17.83 72.70
CA MET A 369 -25.11 18.52 73.90
C MET A 369 -24.87 17.64 75.14
N VAL A 370 -24.12 18.15 76.11
CA VAL A 370 -23.85 17.47 77.39
C VAL A 370 -24.51 18.22 78.55
N GLU A 371 -24.99 17.49 79.56
CA GLU A 371 -25.52 18.11 80.78
C GLU A 371 -24.37 18.58 81.68
N LYS A 372 -24.36 19.87 82.03
CA LYS A 372 -23.44 20.45 83.02
C LYS A 372 -24.22 21.11 84.15
N GLY A 373 -23.69 20.99 85.37
CA GLY A 373 -24.26 21.55 86.61
C GLY A 373 -24.75 20.48 87.59
N PHE A 374 -24.56 20.72 88.89
CA PHE A 374 -24.88 19.75 89.95
C PHE A 374 -26.31 19.93 90.52
N ILE A 375 -26.81 21.18 90.55
CA ILE A 375 -28.15 21.52 91.11
C ILE A 375 -29.12 21.95 89.99
N PHE A 376 -28.65 22.73 89.01
CA PHE A 376 -29.41 23.07 87.80
C PHE A 376 -28.71 22.47 86.58
N LYS A 377 -29.26 21.40 86.02
CA LYS A 377 -28.74 20.78 84.81
C LYS A 377 -29.02 21.69 83.62
N ARG A 378 -27.97 22.16 82.94
CA ARG A 378 -28.07 22.91 81.67
C ARG A 378 -27.44 22.06 80.57
N LYS A 379 -28.09 22.00 79.40
CA LYS A 379 -27.48 21.41 78.21
C LYS A 379 -26.53 22.44 77.60
N VAL A 380 -25.25 22.08 77.50
CA VAL A 380 -24.21 22.90 76.88
C VAL A 380 -23.53 22.07 75.79
N LEU A 381 -23.23 22.68 74.66
CA LEU A 381 -22.52 22.02 73.57
C LEU A 381 -21.11 21.59 74.05
N ASP A 382 -20.76 20.33 73.84
CA ASP A 382 -19.38 19.86 73.91
C ASP A 382 -18.66 20.34 72.65
N THR A 383 -18.19 21.60 72.70
CA THR A 383 -17.53 22.26 71.58
C THR A 383 -16.29 21.50 71.11
N ALA A 384 -15.59 20.80 72.00
CA ALA A 384 -14.43 20.01 71.63
C ALA A 384 -14.82 18.81 70.76
N LYS A 385 -15.84 18.04 71.17
CA LYS A 385 -16.31 16.89 70.38
C LYS A 385 -17.01 17.30 69.10
N TYR A 386 -17.82 18.36 69.14
CA TYR A 386 -18.49 18.90 67.96
C TYR A 386 -17.47 19.43 66.94
N ASN A 387 -16.50 20.24 67.35
CA ASN A 387 -15.47 20.76 66.44
C ASN A 387 -14.62 19.62 65.87
N ALA A 388 -14.24 18.62 66.67
CA ALA A 388 -13.52 17.45 66.17
C ALA A 388 -14.32 16.66 65.12
N ALA A 389 -15.63 16.50 65.31
CA ALA A 389 -16.50 15.86 64.32
C ALA A 389 -16.68 16.74 63.07
N LEU A 390 -16.80 18.05 63.24
CA LEU A 390 -16.92 19.02 62.14
C LEU A 390 -15.64 19.06 61.29
N ASP A 391 -14.47 19.00 61.91
CA ASP A 391 -13.20 18.99 61.20
C ASP A 391 -12.99 17.68 60.43
N ARG A 392 -13.40 16.54 60.99
CA ARG A 392 -13.46 15.27 60.25
C ARG A 392 -14.37 15.34 59.04
N TYR A 393 -15.55 15.95 59.18
CA TYR A 393 -16.48 16.15 58.07
C TYR A 393 -15.91 17.09 56.98
N LYS A 394 -15.21 18.17 57.37
CA LYS A 394 -14.54 19.07 56.41
C LYS A 394 -13.44 18.37 55.62
N LEU A 395 -12.63 17.52 56.27
CA LEU A 395 -11.60 16.73 55.59
C LEU A 395 -12.22 15.74 54.58
N LYS A 396 -13.32 15.08 54.95
CA LYS A 396 -14.10 14.26 54.01
C LYS A 396 -14.56 15.09 52.81
N ALA A 397 -15.11 16.28 53.03
CA ALA A 397 -15.59 17.12 51.92
C ALA A 397 -14.48 17.47 50.92
N ILE A 398 -13.25 17.70 51.40
CA ILE A 398 -12.07 17.92 50.53
C ILE A 398 -11.72 16.65 49.76
N ARG A 399 -11.69 15.48 50.42
CA ARG A 399 -11.42 14.18 49.75
C ARG A 399 -12.47 13.86 48.68
N ASP A 400 -13.75 14.10 48.96
CA ASP A 400 -14.83 13.89 48.00
C ASP A 400 -14.66 14.80 46.77
N GLN A 401 -14.30 16.08 46.99
CA GLN A 401 -14.01 17.01 45.90
C GLN A 401 -12.77 16.57 45.10
N LEU A 402 -11.73 16.07 45.76
CA LEU A 402 -10.55 15.52 45.09
C LEU A 402 -10.91 14.31 44.22
N ARG A 403 -11.69 13.36 44.73
CA ARG A 403 -12.18 12.18 43.97
C ARG A 403 -12.97 12.61 42.73
N GLU A 404 -13.89 13.57 42.89
CA GLU A 404 -14.71 14.05 41.77
C GLU A 404 -13.85 14.71 40.67
N GLU A 405 -12.81 15.46 41.03
CA GLU A 405 -11.89 16.05 40.06
C GLU A 405 -10.92 15.01 39.47
N LEU A 406 -10.52 13.99 40.24
CA LEU A 406 -9.75 12.86 39.75
C LEU A 406 -10.54 11.98 38.78
N ASP A 407 -11.86 11.85 38.95
CA ASP A 407 -12.71 11.14 37.99
C ASP A 407 -12.88 11.90 36.66
N LYS A 408 -12.65 13.23 36.66
CA LYS A 408 -12.74 14.09 35.47
C LYS A 408 -11.42 14.24 34.72
N ILE A 409 -10.29 13.93 35.35
CA ILE A 409 -8.97 14.18 34.78
C ILE A 409 -8.60 13.07 33.80
N ASP A 410 -8.31 13.46 32.55
CA ASP A 410 -7.71 12.54 31.58
C ASP A 410 -6.20 12.48 31.83
N LEU A 411 -5.77 11.43 32.51
CA LEU A 411 -4.39 11.25 32.94
C LEU A 411 -3.46 10.79 31.81
N GLY A 412 -4.02 10.21 30.73
CA GLY A 412 -3.20 9.87 29.56
C GLY A 412 -2.77 11.12 28.80
N LEU A 413 -3.64 12.14 28.73
CA LEU A 413 -3.28 13.43 28.13
C LEU A 413 -2.19 14.20 28.89
N ALA A 414 -1.93 13.88 30.16
CA ALA A 414 -0.87 14.52 30.94
C ALA A 414 0.54 14.04 30.55
N VAL A 415 0.64 12.87 29.93
CA VAL A 415 1.90 12.20 29.58
C VAL A 415 2.32 12.54 28.15
N GLY A 416 1.35 12.56 27.24
CA GLY A 416 1.53 12.71 25.80
C GLY A 416 0.34 12.06 25.08
N ASP A 417 0.18 12.35 23.80
CA ASP A 417 -0.89 11.69 23.04
C ASP A 417 -0.54 10.20 22.86
N GLU A 418 -1.35 9.31 23.44
CA GLU A 418 -1.33 7.88 23.12
C GLU A 418 -2.24 7.59 21.94
N TYR A 419 -1.87 6.59 21.15
CA TYR A 419 -2.56 6.24 19.93
C TYR A 419 -2.93 4.76 19.89
N THR A 420 -3.96 4.47 19.09
CA THR A 420 -4.23 3.15 18.56
C THR A 420 -3.79 3.12 17.11
N CYS A 421 -2.92 2.17 16.77
CA CYS A 421 -2.49 1.93 15.41
C CYS A 421 -3.44 0.99 14.68
N PHE A 422 -3.79 1.37 13.46
CA PHE A 422 -4.50 0.54 12.52
C PHE A 422 -3.72 0.42 11.22
N ALA A 423 -3.93 -0.70 10.53
CA ALA A 423 -3.52 -0.88 9.15
C ALA A 423 -4.75 -1.15 8.29
N TYR A 424 -4.94 -0.33 7.25
CA TYR A 424 -5.90 -0.62 6.18
C TYR A 424 -5.22 -1.44 5.09
N SER A 425 -5.79 -2.61 4.83
CA SER A 425 -5.30 -3.58 3.84
C SER A 425 -6.49 -4.35 3.27
N ASN A 426 -6.48 -4.65 1.97
CA ASN A 426 -7.53 -5.44 1.31
C ASN A 426 -8.96 -4.94 1.58
N GLY A 427 -9.16 -3.62 1.65
CA GLY A 427 -10.48 -3.00 1.85
C GLY A 427 -10.99 -3.00 3.29
N ALA A 428 -10.18 -3.43 4.27
CA ALA A 428 -10.56 -3.47 5.68
C ALA A 428 -9.47 -2.86 6.59
N SER A 429 -9.89 -2.32 7.72
CA SER A 429 -9.00 -1.78 8.75
C SER A 429 -8.83 -2.75 9.91
N HIS A 430 -7.57 -2.99 10.29
CA HIS A 430 -7.19 -3.93 11.34
C HIS A 430 -6.49 -3.18 12.47
N ARG A 431 -7.01 -3.32 13.71
CA ARG A 431 -6.41 -2.72 14.91
C ARG A 431 -5.19 -3.52 15.35
N LEU A 432 -3.99 -2.96 15.23
CA LEU A 432 -2.74 -3.66 15.54
C LEU A 432 -2.31 -3.55 17.00
N VAL A 433 -2.42 -2.36 17.59
CA VAL A 433 -2.04 -2.11 18.99
C VAL A 433 -2.69 -0.82 19.49
N SER A 434 -2.94 -0.74 20.80
CA SER A 434 -3.35 0.47 21.52
C SER A 434 -2.34 0.80 22.62
N GLY A 435 -2.23 2.08 22.98
CA GLY A 435 -1.40 2.54 24.10
C GLY A 435 0.07 2.76 23.69
N ILE A 436 0.28 3.25 22.47
CA ILE A 436 1.63 3.55 21.96
C ILE A 436 1.76 5.04 21.66
N THR A 437 2.96 5.57 21.80
CA THR A 437 3.31 6.91 21.31
C THR A 437 3.91 6.80 19.90
N LEU A 438 3.74 7.84 19.07
CA LEU A 438 4.25 7.81 17.69
C LEU A 438 5.78 7.68 17.61
N GLU A 439 6.49 8.25 18.59
CA GLU A 439 7.95 8.17 18.71
C GLU A 439 8.48 6.75 19.00
N ASN A 440 7.62 5.86 19.50
CA ASN A 440 7.99 4.50 19.86
C ASN A 440 7.70 3.48 18.74
N ILE A 441 7.29 3.95 17.56
CA ILE A 441 7.14 3.12 16.36
C ILE A 441 8.50 2.98 15.68
N ILE A 442 8.91 1.75 15.40
CA ILE A 442 10.24 1.45 14.84
C ILE A 442 10.16 1.16 13.34
N GLU A 443 9.26 0.26 12.92
CA GLU A 443 9.13 -0.18 11.53
C GLU A 443 7.75 -0.79 11.27
N PHE A 444 7.25 -0.70 10.03
CA PHE A 444 6.00 -1.33 9.64
C PHE A 444 6.05 -1.94 8.23
N ALA A 445 5.31 -3.02 8.01
CA ALA A 445 5.34 -3.74 6.75
C ALA A 445 4.52 -3.00 5.69
N LYS A 446 5.19 -2.45 4.66
CA LYS A 446 4.54 -1.70 3.57
C LYS A 446 3.68 -2.56 2.65
N ALA A 447 4.01 -3.84 2.52
CA ALA A 447 3.30 -4.82 1.70
C ALA A 447 3.18 -6.17 2.44
N GLY A 448 2.35 -7.06 1.90
CA GLY A 448 2.02 -8.33 2.54
C GLY A 448 1.19 -8.11 3.82
N ASP A 449 1.26 -9.06 4.76
CA ASP A 449 0.47 -8.98 5.99
C ASP A 449 0.84 -7.76 6.85
N PRO A 450 -0.15 -7.02 7.39
CA PRO A 450 0.09 -5.88 8.27
C PRO A 450 0.88 -6.24 9.53
N ARG A 451 2.00 -5.53 9.74
CA ARG A 451 2.92 -5.75 10.86
C ARG A 451 3.53 -4.44 11.33
N LEU A 452 3.70 -4.31 12.64
CA LEU A 452 4.24 -3.12 13.30
C LEU A 452 5.22 -3.54 14.40
N ILE A 453 6.45 -3.01 14.36
CA ILE A 453 7.42 -3.09 15.44
C ILE A 453 7.39 -1.80 16.25
N TYR A 454 7.28 -1.91 17.57
CA TYR A 454 7.17 -0.77 18.46
C TYR A 454 7.65 -1.09 19.88
N ARG A 455 7.83 -0.04 20.68
CA ARG A 455 7.97 -0.14 22.15
C ARG A 455 6.66 0.24 22.82
N LYS A 456 6.32 -0.49 23.88
CA LYS A 456 5.21 -0.10 24.74
C LYS A 456 5.69 1.01 25.66
N SER A 457 4.80 1.95 25.90
CA SER A 457 4.98 2.83 27.03
C SER A 457 4.34 2.20 28.27
N VAL A 458 4.99 2.37 29.41
CA VAL A 458 4.53 1.86 30.71
C VAL A 458 4.52 2.98 31.72
N ILE A 459 3.51 2.99 32.60
CA ILE A 459 3.53 3.87 33.76
C ILE A 459 4.31 3.12 34.85
N GLY A 460 5.52 3.58 35.16
CA GLY A 460 6.31 3.13 36.28
C GLY A 460 5.62 3.50 37.59
N VAL A 461 5.00 2.53 38.27
CA VAL A 461 4.24 2.74 39.52
C VAL A 461 5.17 2.92 40.74
N GLY A 462 6.28 3.65 40.57
CA GLY A 462 7.30 3.82 41.60
C GLY A 462 6.89 4.75 42.75
N ASN A 463 5.94 5.67 42.51
CA ASN A 463 5.52 6.68 43.49
C ASN A 463 4.00 6.69 43.65
N ILE A 464 3.46 5.81 44.50
CA ILE A 464 2.06 5.87 44.92
C ILE A 464 1.84 7.17 45.70
N ILE A 465 0.94 8.02 45.21
CA ILE A 465 0.56 9.27 45.87
C ILE A 465 -0.45 8.95 46.98
N SER A 466 -0.22 9.43 48.20
CA SER A 466 -1.22 9.25 49.27
C SER A 466 -2.35 10.28 49.15
N MET A 467 -3.59 9.88 49.44
CA MET A 467 -4.71 10.82 49.53
C MET A 467 -4.44 11.94 50.55
N ASP A 468 -3.67 11.67 51.61
CA ASP A 468 -3.28 12.68 52.60
C ASP A 468 -2.42 13.79 51.99
N SER A 469 -1.46 13.45 51.12
CA SER A 469 -0.63 14.42 50.40
C SER A 469 -1.45 15.33 49.48
N LEU A 470 -2.52 14.78 48.87
CA LEU A 470 -3.44 15.56 48.05
C LEU A 470 -4.29 16.50 48.89
N VAL A 471 -4.80 16.02 50.02
CA VAL A 471 -5.56 16.85 50.97
C VAL A 471 -4.69 17.98 51.52
N GLU A 472 -3.45 17.70 51.90
CA GLU A 472 -2.49 18.71 52.36
C GLU A 472 -2.23 19.77 51.29
N THR A 473 -2.00 19.35 50.04
CA THR A 473 -1.79 20.26 48.90
C THR A 473 -3.04 21.12 48.64
N ALA A 474 -4.22 20.52 48.74
CA ALA A 474 -5.49 21.24 48.55
C ALA A 474 -5.74 22.26 49.66
N GLN A 475 -5.43 21.93 50.92
CA GLN A 475 -5.55 22.83 52.06
C GLN A 475 -4.54 23.98 52.03
N ASN A 476 -3.29 23.69 51.64
CA ASN A 476 -2.22 24.68 51.56
C ASN A 476 -2.30 25.56 50.30
N SER A 477 -3.05 25.15 49.28
CA SER A 477 -3.19 25.90 48.03
C SER A 477 -4.59 25.78 47.43
N SER A 478 -4.88 24.71 46.70
CA SER A 478 -6.18 24.49 46.06
C SER A 478 -6.29 23.07 45.50
N VAL A 479 -7.51 22.60 45.28
CA VAL A 479 -7.80 21.33 44.61
C VAL A 479 -7.15 21.28 43.22
N GLN A 480 -7.18 22.39 42.46
CA GLN A 480 -6.53 22.43 41.14
C GLN A 480 -5.01 22.20 41.22
N LYS A 481 -4.32 22.77 42.22
CA LYS A 481 -2.88 22.49 42.40
C LYS A 481 -2.61 21.03 42.77
N ALA A 482 -3.51 20.41 43.54
CA ALA A 482 -3.42 18.98 43.80
C ALA A 482 -3.58 18.15 42.51
N MET A 483 -4.48 18.56 41.61
CA MET A 483 -4.60 17.92 40.28
C MET A 483 -3.35 18.14 39.42
N ASP A 484 -2.76 19.34 39.42
CA ASP A 484 -1.51 19.61 38.69
C ASP A 484 -0.35 18.78 39.24
N TYR A 485 -0.28 18.59 40.56
CA TYR A 485 0.69 17.70 41.19
C TYR A 485 0.52 16.24 40.71
N VAL A 486 -0.72 15.75 40.64
CA VAL A 486 -1.03 14.42 40.10
C VAL A 486 -0.61 14.31 38.63
N ARG A 487 -0.96 15.27 37.77
CA ARG A 487 -0.54 15.27 36.35
C ARG A 487 0.97 15.18 36.22
N ASN A 488 1.70 16.04 36.93
CA ASN A 488 3.16 16.06 36.88
C ASN A 488 3.78 14.74 37.38
N ALA A 489 3.19 14.12 38.40
CA ALA A 489 3.65 12.84 38.92
C ALA A 489 3.43 11.71 37.91
N VAL A 490 2.26 11.64 37.26
CA VAL A 490 1.97 10.65 36.22
C VAL A 490 2.86 10.87 35.00
N GLN A 491 3.04 12.12 34.56
CA GLN A 491 3.96 12.47 33.48
C GLN A 491 5.40 12.05 33.77
N SER A 492 5.88 12.26 35.01
CA SER A 492 7.22 11.87 35.42
C SER A 492 7.41 10.36 35.61
N SER A 493 6.29 9.61 35.67
CA SER A 493 6.29 8.17 35.91
C SER A 493 6.22 7.36 34.62
N TYR A 494 6.03 8.01 33.46
CA TYR A 494 5.95 7.29 32.20
C TYR A 494 7.34 6.93 31.69
N GLU A 495 7.56 5.65 31.49
CA GLU A 495 8.80 5.09 31.00
C GLU A 495 8.51 4.29 29.73
N VAL A 496 9.48 4.25 28.83
CA VAL A 496 9.41 3.33 27.70
C VAL A 496 9.81 1.95 28.22
N SER A 497 9.00 0.94 27.92
CA SER A 497 9.32 -0.44 28.29
C SER A 497 10.67 -0.84 27.70
N ASP A 498 11.50 -1.52 28.50
CA ASP A 498 12.70 -2.20 28.01
C ASP A 498 12.36 -3.30 27.00
N SER A 499 11.10 -3.77 26.99
CA SER A 499 10.61 -4.80 26.09
C SER A 499 10.09 -4.20 24.78
N SER A 500 10.33 -4.94 23.70
CA SER A 500 9.99 -4.57 22.33
C SER A 500 8.94 -5.53 21.79
N PHE A 501 8.05 -5.06 20.92
CA PHE A 501 6.93 -5.87 20.46
C PHE A 501 6.76 -5.79 18.94
N CYS A 502 6.25 -6.87 18.37
CA CYS A 502 5.76 -6.93 17.00
C CYS A 502 4.29 -7.33 17.01
N SER A 503 3.41 -6.45 16.56
CA SER A 503 2.00 -6.79 16.29
C SER A 503 1.88 -7.26 14.85
N TRP A 504 1.20 -8.38 14.63
CA TRP A 504 0.99 -8.99 13.32
C TRP A 504 -0.46 -9.39 13.14
N TYR A 505 -1.10 -8.89 12.08
CA TYR A 505 -2.36 -9.44 11.60
C TYR A 505 -2.10 -10.64 10.67
N ASP A 506 -2.43 -11.85 11.12
CA ASP A 506 -2.13 -13.11 10.41
C ASP A 506 -3.19 -13.48 9.32
N GLY A 507 -4.07 -12.54 8.99
CA GLY A 507 -5.23 -12.76 8.11
C GLY A 507 -6.51 -13.16 8.86
N SER A 508 -6.43 -13.45 10.16
CA SER A 508 -7.60 -13.77 11.00
C SER A 508 -7.66 -12.90 12.25
N THR A 509 -6.57 -12.82 12.99
CA THR A 509 -6.48 -12.13 14.29
C THR A 509 -5.17 -11.37 14.39
N VAL A 510 -5.10 -10.45 15.35
CA VAL A 510 -3.86 -9.76 15.66
C VAL A 510 -3.18 -10.49 16.80
N VAL A 511 -1.94 -10.94 16.54
CA VAL A 511 -1.06 -11.58 17.51
C VAL A 511 0.09 -10.64 17.82
N GLU A 512 0.46 -10.57 19.10
CA GLU A 512 1.57 -9.74 19.57
C GLU A 512 2.72 -10.65 20.03
N TYR A 513 3.92 -10.33 19.56
CA TYR A 513 5.14 -11.07 19.85
C TYR A 513 6.15 -10.17 20.57
N GLU A 514 6.73 -10.65 21.67
CA GLU A 514 7.86 -9.98 22.31
C GLU A 514 9.15 -10.21 21.51
N LEU A 515 9.83 -9.13 21.11
CA LEU A 515 11.08 -9.14 20.36
C LEU A 515 12.28 -9.22 21.31
N LYS A 516 12.73 -10.44 21.60
CA LYS A 516 13.88 -10.68 22.48
C LYS A 516 15.21 -10.59 21.75
N GLY A 517 16.15 -9.89 22.37
CA GLY A 517 17.55 -9.84 21.94
C GLY A 517 17.84 -8.84 20.82
N TYR A 518 16.90 -7.99 20.42
CA TYR A 518 17.19 -6.88 19.52
C TYR A 518 17.39 -5.58 20.29
N ASP A 519 18.39 -4.79 19.91
CA ASP A 519 18.52 -3.39 20.35
C ASP A 519 17.81 -2.52 19.32
N LEU A 520 16.56 -2.12 19.59
CA LEU A 520 15.74 -1.41 18.59
C LEU A 520 16.35 -0.09 18.14
N ASP A 521 17.14 0.59 18.98
CA ASP A 521 17.74 1.88 18.62
C ASP A 521 18.87 1.74 17.60
N ARG A 522 19.43 0.52 17.48
CA ARG A 522 20.52 0.19 16.55
C ARG A 522 20.12 -0.77 15.44
N THR A 523 18.95 -1.40 15.56
CA THR A 523 18.51 -2.42 14.62
C THR A 523 17.73 -1.79 13.49
N ARG A 524 18.22 -1.96 12.26
CA ARG A 524 17.39 -1.77 11.06
C ARG A 524 16.58 -3.04 10.82
N PHE A 525 15.27 -2.94 10.94
CA PHE A 525 14.37 -4.07 10.69
C PHE A 525 13.99 -4.18 9.21
N ILE A 526 13.81 -5.40 8.74
CA ILE A 526 13.20 -5.71 7.45
C ILE A 526 12.12 -6.76 7.70
N LEU A 527 10.88 -6.38 7.42
CA LEU A 527 9.70 -7.23 7.58
C LEU A 527 9.42 -7.96 6.26
N ALA A 528 9.50 -9.30 6.29
CA ALA A 528 9.37 -10.18 5.14
C ALA A 528 8.17 -11.10 5.30
N ASP A 529 7.53 -11.56 4.22
CA ASP A 529 6.29 -12.33 4.27
C ASP A 529 6.31 -13.56 5.22
N MET A 530 5.12 -14.03 5.60
CA MET A 530 4.93 -15.19 6.49
C MET A 530 5.57 -15.02 7.88
N GLY A 531 5.43 -13.85 8.49
CA GLY A 531 5.89 -13.62 9.87
C GLY A 531 7.41 -13.63 10.04
N THR A 532 8.18 -13.40 8.96
CA THR A 532 9.64 -13.37 9.02
C THR A 532 10.15 -11.97 9.34
N ILE A 533 11.08 -11.88 10.30
CA ILE A 533 11.70 -10.64 10.74
C ILE A 533 13.22 -10.76 10.58
N TYR A 534 13.79 -9.84 9.81
CA TYR A 534 15.23 -9.66 9.74
C TYR A 534 15.65 -8.41 10.51
N GLY A 535 16.79 -8.48 11.18
CA GLY A 535 17.38 -7.33 11.87
C GLY A 535 18.86 -7.21 11.53
N LEU A 536 19.27 -6.03 11.05
CA LEU A 536 20.66 -5.69 10.77
C LEU A 536 21.19 -4.77 11.88
N VAL A 537 22.20 -5.22 12.62
CA VAL A 537 22.80 -4.52 13.78
C VAL A 537 24.31 -4.51 13.63
N ASP A 538 24.94 -3.35 13.48
CA ASP A 538 26.40 -3.21 13.40
C ASP A 538 27.08 -4.18 12.40
N GLY A 539 26.39 -4.48 11.30
CA GLY A 539 26.83 -5.42 10.26
C GLY A 539 26.58 -6.90 10.56
N GLU A 540 25.90 -7.23 11.64
CA GLU A 540 25.40 -8.58 11.93
C GLU A 540 23.94 -8.69 11.51
N LEU A 541 23.65 -9.70 10.69
CA LEU A 541 22.33 -9.94 10.13
C LEU A 541 21.67 -11.11 10.86
N TYR A 542 20.53 -10.84 11.46
CA TYR A 542 19.76 -11.79 12.27
C TYR A 542 18.43 -12.13 11.60
N TYR A 543 17.94 -13.32 11.91
CA TYR A 543 16.64 -13.84 11.49
C TYR A 543 15.84 -14.32 12.68
N SER A 544 14.55 -13.99 12.68
CA SER A 544 13.53 -14.57 13.54
C SER A 544 12.26 -14.86 12.73
N SER A 545 11.52 -15.90 13.10
CA SER A 545 10.19 -16.19 12.56
C SER A 545 9.18 -16.33 13.67
N ALA A 546 7.95 -15.91 13.40
CA ALA A 546 6.82 -16.17 14.26
C ALA A 546 6.24 -17.57 13.96
N GLU A 547 6.25 -18.46 14.96
CA GLU A 547 5.68 -19.81 14.89
C GLU A 547 4.88 -20.09 16.17
N ASN A 548 3.66 -20.61 16.07
CA ASN A 548 2.84 -21.06 17.21
C ASN A 548 2.66 -20.01 18.34
N ALA A 549 2.35 -18.76 17.99
CA ALA A 549 2.17 -17.64 18.93
C ALA A 549 3.41 -17.21 19.73
N GLU A 550 4.60 -17.72 19.38
CA GLU A 550 5.88 -17.23 19.88
C GLU A 550 6.80 -16.82 18.73
N LEU A 551 7.75 -15.91 19.01
CA LEU A 551 8.81 -15.59 18.08
C LEU A 551 10.02 -16.48 18.38
N SER A 552 10.57 -17.12 17.35
CA SER A 552 11.80 -17.88 17.46
C SER A 552 12.93 -17.01 18.03
N SER A 553 13.83 -17.61 18.80
CA SER A 553 15.06 -16.91 19.20
C SER A 553 15.84 -16.39 17.99
N ARG A 554 16.34 -15.14 18.07
CA ARG A 554 17.12 -14.56 16.98
C ARG A 554 18.31 -15.45 16.61
N ARG A 555 18.48 -15.72 15.32
CA ARG A 555 19.57 -16.52 14.77
C ARG A 555 20.46 -15.67 13.87
N LEU A 556 21.76 -15.69 14.13
CA LEU A 556 22.75 -15.05 13.24
C LEU A 556 22.75 -15.76 11.88
N ILE A 557 22.55 -15.01 10.80
CA ILE A 557 22.68 -15.47 9.41
C ILE A 557 24.12 -15.27 8.93
N ASP A 558 24.63 -14.05 9.10
CA ASP A 558 25.97 -13.66 8.67
C ASP A 558 26.45 -12.40 9.38
N SER A 559 27.74 -12.12 9.25
CA SER A 559 28.39 -10.91 9.78
C SER A 559 29.09 -10.13 8.67
N LYS A 560 29.40 -8.86 8.96
CA LYS A 560 29.93 -7.87 8.00
C LYS A 560 28.95 -7.58 6.85
N VAL A 561 27.66 -7.66 7.10
CA VAL A 561 26.61 -7.32 6.14
C VAL A 561 26.51 -5.79 6.02
N SER A 562 26.61 -5.27 4.81
CA SER A 562 26.54 -3.82 4.57
C SER A 562 25.14 -3.34 4.18
N ASP A 563 24.37 -4.19 3.50
CA ASP A 563 23.00 -3.88 3.09
C ASP A 563 22.21 -5.15 2.79
N CYS A 564 20.89 -5.05 2.80
CA CYS A 564 20.00 -6.16 2.44
C CYS A 564 18.62 -5.69 1.96
N THR A 565 17.98 -6.54 1.17
CA THR A 565 16.62 -6.36 0.67
C THR A 565 15.89 -7.69 0.67
N VAL A 566 14.57 -7.65 0.83
CA VAL A 566 13.70 -8.83 0.79
C VAL A 566 12.80 -8.75 -0.42
N ILE A 567 12.65 -9.89 -1.11
CA ILE A 567 11.60 -10.09 -2.11
C ILE A 567 10.89 -11.40 -1.79
N GLU A 568 9.57 -11.32 -1.60
CA GLU A 568 8.74 -12.43 -1.14
C GLU A 568 9.34 -13.02 0.16
N ASP A 569 9.79 -14.27 0.12
CA ASP A 569 10.39 -15.02 1.23
C ASP A 569 11.93 -15.05 1.21
N THR A 570 12.55 -14.37 0.24
CA THR A 570 13.98 -14.47 -0.04
C THR A 570 14.71 -13.18 0.31
N LEU A 571 15.68 -13.29 1.21
CA LEU A 571 16.57 -12.19 1.58
C LEU A 571 17.79 -12.19 0.67
N PHE A 572 18.06 -11.06 0.02
CA PHE A 572 19.31 -10.78 -0.68
C PHE A 572 20.13 -9.81 0.17
N TYR A 573 21.43 -10.08 0.35
CA TYR A 573 22.27 -9.21 1.16
C TYR A 573 23.73 -9.16 0.69
N GLU A 574 24.33 -8.00 0.93
CA GLU A 574 25.72 -7.71 0.60
C GLU A 574 26.61 -7.93 1.82
N LYS A 575 27.67 -8.72 1.65
CA LYS A 575 28.68 -8.94 2.67
C LYS A 575 29.98 -8.24 2.30
N LEU A 576 30.53 -7.44 3.21
CA LEU A 576 31.81 -6.77 3.07
C LEU A 576 32.96 -7.73 3.42
N GLU A 577 33.80 -7.99 2.44
CA GLU A 577 35.00 -8.80 2.59
C GLU A 577 36.16 -7.98 3.16
N SER A 578 37.15 -8.66 3.74
CA SER A 578 38.34 -8.00 4.32
C SER A 578 39.17 -7.20 3.30
N SER A 579 39.02 -7.50 2.01
CA SER A 579 39.59 -6.77 0.88
C SER A 579 38.88 -5.45 0.57
N GLY A 580 37.73 -5.17 1.21
CA GLY A 580 36.85 -4.03 0.88
C GLY A 580 35.89 -4.31 -0.28
N SER A 581 36.01 -5.46 -0.96
CA SER A 581 35.04 -5.91 -1.96
C SER A 581 33.76 -6.41 -1.29
N ARG A 582 32.65 -6.44 -2.04
CA ARG A 582 31.37 -6.96 -1.56
C ARG A 582 31.01 -8.27 -2.26
N THR A 583 30.35 -9.17 -1.56
CA THR A 583 29.83 -10.43 -2.09
C THR A 583 28.32 -10.49 -1.86
N LEU A 584 27.56 -10.84 -2.89
CA LEU A 584 26.10 -11.01 -2.82
C LEU A 584 25.77 -12.42 -2.38
N TYR A 585 24.90 -12.53 -1.38
CA TYR A 585 24.33 -13.77 -0.90
C TYR A 585 22.81 -13.72 -0.98
N LYS A 586 22.21 -14.90 -1.01
CA LYS A 586 20.79 -15.07 -0.67
C LYS A 586 20.63 -15.94 0.56
N PHE A 587 19.54 -15.71 1.27
CA PHE A 587 19.10 -16.53 2.37
C PHE A 587 17.60 -16.82 2.26
N GLN A 588 17.24 -18.08 2.47
CA GLN A 588 15.85 -18.52 2.63
C GLN A 588 15.76 -19.36 3.91
N PRO A 589 14.70 -19.24 4.72
CA PRO A 589 14.56 -20.01 5.96
C PRO A 589 14.75 -21.53 5.77
N LYS A 590 14.10 -22.10 4.75
CA LYS A 590 14.18 -23.53 4.42
C LYS A 590 15.36 -23.89 3.51
N GLY A 591 15.85 -22.93 2.71
CA GLY A 591 16.92 -23.14 1.72
C GLY A 591 18.34 -22.87 2.25
N GLY A 592 18.45 -22.21 3.41
CA GLY A 592 19.72 -21.78 3.97
C GLY A 592 20.36 -20.62 3.21
N LYS A 593 21.66 -20.42 3.47
CA LYS A 593 22.49 -19.38 2.84
C LYS A 593 23.18 -19.92 1.59
N ALA A 594 23.19 -19.14 0.51
CA ALA A 594 23.97 -19.42 -0.69
C ALA A 594 24.68 -18.16 -1.22
N GLU A 595 25.95 -18.32 -1.63
CA GLU A 595 26.69 -17.28 -2.35
C GLU A 595 26.15 -17.17 -3.78
N ILE A 596 25.89 -15.94 -4.24
CA ILE A 596 25.48 -15.66 -5.62
C ILE A 596 26.67 -15.20 -6.45
N CYS A 597 27.35 -14.14 -6.01
CA CYS A 597 28.39 -13.50 -6.81
C CYS A 597 29.36 -12.67 -5.97
N LYS A 598 30.65 -12.67 -6.32
CA LYS A 598 31.70 -11.88 -5.68
C LYS A 598 31.96 -10.57 -6.41
N ASN A 599 32.60 -9.62 -5.72
CA ASN A 599 32.99 -8.31 -6.25
C ASN A 599 31.81 -7.49 -6.81
N ILE A 600 30.68 -7.54 -6.11
CA ILE A 600 29.49 -6.80 -6.51
C ILE A 600 29.73 -5.28 -6.39
N TYR A 601 29.24 -4.56 -7.38
CA TYR A 601 29.10 -3.12 -7.38
C TYR A 601 27.69 -2.73 -6.94
N SER A 602 26.68 -3.38 -7.53
CA SER A 602 25.25 -3.18 -7.25
C SER A 602 24.46 -4.39 -7.74
N TYR A 603 23.23 -4.55 -7.26
CA TYR A 603 22.31 -5.58 -7.72
C TYR A 603 20.86 -5.07 -7.72
N PHE A 604 20.04 -5.68 -8.57
CA PHE A 604 18.61 -5.42 -8.66
C PHE A 604 17.90 -6.76 -8.61
N ALA A 605 17.32 -7.07 -7.45
CA ALA A 605 16.47 -8.24 -7.32
C ALA A 605 15.09 -7.87 -7.90
N VAL A 606 14.68 -8.54 -8.97
CA VAL A 606 13.42 -8.28 -9.67
C VAL A 606 12.34 -9.22 -9.14
N ASN A 607 12.70 -10.49 -8.99
CA ASN A 607 11.94 -11.50 -8.27
C ASN A 607 12.92 -12.55 -7.71
N LYS A 608 12.42 -13.56 -6.99
CA LYS A 608 13.25 -14.62 -6.39
C LYS A 608 14.13 -15.40 -7.38
N SER A 609 13.75 -15.39 -8.66
CA SER A 609 14.40 -16.12 -9.76
C SER A 609 15.02 -15.20 -10.80
N LEU A 610 15.03 -13.89 -10.59
CA LEU A 610 15.66 -12.94 -11.51
C LEU A 610 16.31 -11.83 -10.72
N THR A 611 17.63 -11.90 -10.58
CA THR A 611 18.44 -10.82 -10.00
C THR A 611 19.51 -10.41 -11.00
N ILE A 612 19.52 -9.13 -11.36
CA ILE A 612 20.57 -8.54 -12.18
C ILE A 612 21.71 -8.16 -11.24
N VAL A 613 22.92 -8.65 -11.50
CA VAL A 613 24.09 -8.39 -10.65
C VAL A 613 25.16 -7.69 -11.47
N LEU A 614 25.63 -6.55 -10.97
CA LEU A 614 26.68 -5.76 -11.57
C LEU A 614 27.95 -5.93 -10.72
N THR A 615 29.05 -6.34 -11.33
CA THR A 615 30.34 -6.59 -10.66
C THR A 615 31.41 -5.62 -11.14
N ARG A 616 32.32 -5.23 -10.25
CA ARG A 616 33.41 -4.32 -10.59
C ARG A 616 34.43 -4.99 -11.50
N GLN A 617 34.84 -4.31 -12.55
CA GLN A 617 35.91 -4.77 -13.43
C GLN A 617 37.23 -4.08 -13.04
N SER A 618 38.03 -4.73 -12.18
CA SER A 618 39.32 -4.21 -11.67
C SER A 618 39.23 -2.82 -11.00
N ASN A 619 40.35 -2.11 -10.80
CA ASN A 619 40.42 -0.81 -10.10
C ASN A 619 39.74 0.37 -10.84
N SER A 620 39.01 0.11 -11.94
CA SER A 620 38.25 1.14 -12.65
C SER A 620 36.83 1.18 -12.10
N GLU A 621 36.40 2.35 -11.61
CA GLU A 621 35.01 2.56 -11.19
C GLU A 621 34.06 2.80 -12.37
N GLU A 622 34.58 2.94 -13.60
CA GLU A 622 33.79 3.35 -14.77
C GLU A 622 33.13 2.19 -15.51
N LEU A 623 33.63 0.96 -15.36
CA LEU A 623 33.16 -0.22 -16.11
C LEU A 623 32.78 -1.37 -15.18
N VAL A 624 31.67 -2.03 -15.50
CA VAL A 624 31.15 -3.17 -14.77
C VAL A 624 30.91 -4.37 -15.68
N THR A 625 30.84 -5.55 -15.09
CA THR A 625 30.36 -6.77 -15.73
C THR A 625 28.93 -7.07 -15.23
N ALA A 626 27.99 -7.23 -16.15
CA ALA A 626 26.63 -7.66 -15.80
C ALA A 626 26.52 -9.18 -15.88
N GLY A 627 25.85 -9.74 -14.89
CA GLY A 627 25.37 -11.11 -14.95
C GLY A 627 23.98 -11.23 -14.34
N ILE A 628 23.42 -12.42 -14.47
CA ILE A 628 22.08 -12.71 -13.99
C ILE A 628 22.14 -13.93 -13.10
N TYR A 629 21.41 -13.82 -12.01
CA TYR A 629 21.02 -14.94 -11.19
C TYR A 629 19.59 -15.34 -11.53
N ASP A 630 19.40 -16.57 -12.02
CA ASP A 630 18.11 -17.10 -12.51
C ASP A 630 17.34 -17.93 -11.45
N GLY A 631 17.76 -17.88 -10.18
CA GLY A 631 17.25 -18.72 -9.11
C GLY A 631 18.01 -20.05 -8.95
N THR A 632 18.74 -20.50 -9.97
CA THR A 632 19.55 -21.72 -9.93
C THR A 632 21.04 -21.43 -9.92
N GLY A 633 21.49 -20.44 -10.69
CA GLY A 633 22.90 -20.09 -10.81
C GLY A 633 23.11 -18.68 -11.31
N TYR A 634 24.33 -18.18 -11.09
CA TYR A 634 24.79 -16.92 -11.64
C TYR A 634 25.55 -17.17 -12.95
N ALA A 635 25.22 -16.42 -14.00
CA ALA A 635 25.93 -16.43 -15.26
C ALA A 635 26.29 -15.00 -15.68
N VAL A 636 27.54 -14.81 -16.11
CA VAL A 636 27.97 -13.56 -16.74
C VAL A 636 27.28 -13.42 -18.08
N VAL A 637 26.67 -12.26 -18.31
CA VAL A 637 25.99 -11.92 -19.56
C VAL A 637 26.93 -11.16 -20.46
N ASP A 638 27.58 -10.11 -19.95
CA ASP A 638 28.51 -9.27 -20.70
C ASP A 638 29.42 -8.45 -19.77
N SER A 639 30.57 -8.02 -20.30
CA SER A 639 31.59 -7.22 -19.60
C SER A 639 31.77 -5.83 -20.23
N ASP A 640 32.56 -4.97 -19.59
CA ASP A 640 32.94 -3.64 -20.09
C ASP A 640 31.74 -2.70 -20.28
N LEU A 641 30.79 -2.74 -19.35
CA LEU A 641 29.55 -1.97 -19.39
C LEU A 641 29.71 -0.64 -18.65
N ASN A 642 29.26 0.45 -19.26
CA ASN A 642 29.17 1.75 -18.61
C ASN A 642 27.77 1.94 -18.01
N LEU A 643 27.71 2.17 -16.69
CA LEU A 643 26.45 2.31 -15.95
C LEU A 643 25.61 3.53 -16.36
N ASN A 644 26.25 4.59 -16.88
CA ASN A 644 25.52 5.77 -17.35
C ASN A 644 24.57 5.47 -18.51
N ASN A 645 24.74 4.31 -19.16
CA ASN A 645 23.98 3.87 -20.31
C ASN A 645 23.19 2.58 -20.06
N PHE A 646 22.94 2.20 -18.80
CA PHE A 646 22.22 0.97 -18.43
C PHE A 646 20.74 1.27 -18.11
N VAL A 647 19.81 0.52 -18.69
CA VAL A 647 18.36 0.61 -18.43
C VAL A 647 17.80 -0.78 -18.20
N TYR A 648 16.88 -0.95 -17.25
CA TYR A 648 16.25 -2.22 -16.94
C TYR A 648 14.73 -2.10 -16.81
N SER A 649 14.04 -3.22 -16.99
CA SER A 649 12.61 -3.43 -16.75
C SER A 649 12.43 -4.69 -15.89
N ASP A 650 11.18 -5.05 -15.60
CA ASP A 650 10.83 -6.23 -14.80
C ASP A 650 11.25 -7.58 -15.44
N SER A 651 11.70 -7.58 -16.70
CA SER A 651 12.06 -8.82 -17.40
C SER A 651 13.26 -8.72 -18.34
N ALA A 652 13.79 -7.52 -18.56
CA ALA A 652 14.86 -7.28 -19.51
C ALA A 652 15.78 -6.14 -19.04
N PHE A 653 16.96 -6.05 -19.63
CA PHE A 653 17.81 -4.86 -19.50
C PHE A 653 18.59 -4.63 -20.77
N ALA A 654 19.02 -3.40 -20.96
CA ALA A 654 19.84 -2.98 -22.08
C ALA A 654 20.92 -2.02 -21.64
N TYR A 655 21.96 -1.97 -22.46
CA TYR A 655 23.13 -1.14 -22.21
C TYR A 655 23.80 -0.71 -23.51
N ILE A 656 24.61 0.35 -23.45
CA ILE A 656 25.42 0.81 -24.58
C ILE A 656 26.90 0.53 -24.32
N LYS A 657 27.53 -0.28 -25.19
CA LYS A 657 28.98 -0.55 -25.21
C LYS A 657 29.70 0.31 -26.22
N ASN A 658 31.03 0.36 -26.12
CA ASN A 658 31.90 1.06 -27.07
C ASN A 658 31.53 2.55 -27.24
N TYR A 659 31.04 3.19 -26.16
CA TYR A 659 30.56 4.56 -26.19
C TYR A 659 31.73 5.53 -26.40
N LYS A 660 31.90 6.02 -27.64
CA LYS A 660 32.98 6.92 -28.05
C LYS A 660 32.39 8.09 -28.82
N SER A 661 32.89 9.29 -28.55
CA SER A 661 32.45 10.52 -29.24
C SER A 661 30.93 10.76 -29.17
N GLY A 662 30.28 10.35 -28.07
CA GLY A 662 28.86 10.60 -27.82
C GLY A 662 27.88 9.55 -28.38
N SER A 663 28.34 8.39 -28.85
CA SER A 663 27.45 7.28 -29.26
C SER A 663 28.14 5.91 -29.12
N GLY A 664 27.37 4.82 -29.13
CA GLY A 664 27.91 3.47 -29.01
C GLY A 664 27.02 2.38 -29.61
N GLU A 665 27.24 1.13 -29.20
CA GLU A 665 26.50 -0.04 -29.64
C GLU A 665 25.54 -0.49 -28.55
N MET A 666 24.24 -0.53 -28.85
CA MET A 666 23.24 -0.98 -27.88
C MET A 666 23.08 -2.49 -27.93
N TYR A 667 23.02 -3.10 -26.76
CA TYR A 667 22.70 -4.51 -26.57
C TYR A 667 21.47 -4.62 -25.66
N CYS A 668 20.57 -5.54 -25.98
CA CYS A 668 19.46 -5.92 -25.12
C CYS A 668 19.64 -7.35 -24.66
N TYR A 669 19.41 -7.60 -23.38
CA TYR A 669 19.34 -8.92 -22.82
C TYR A 669 17.90 -9.38 -22.69
N SER A 670 17.65 -10.64 -23.07
CA SER A 670 16.43 -11.37 -22.69
C SER A 670 16.80 -12.77 -22.20
N LEU A 671 16.02 -13.33 -21.28
CA LEU A 671 16.21 -14.70 -20.80
C LEU A 671 16.23 -15.72 -21.95
N LYS A 672 15.47 -15.45 -23.03
CA LYS A 672 15.33 -16.37 -24.17
C LYS A 672 16.54 -16.36 -25.10
N ASN A 673 17.09 -15.19 -25.40
CA ASN A 673 18.09 -15.02 -26.46
C ASN A 673 19.48 -14.57 -25.96
N GLY A 674 19.64 -14.35 -24.65
CA GLY A 674 20.85 -13.75 -24.10
C GLY A 674 21.00 -12.27 -24.50
N ALA A 675 22.23 -11.76 -24.42
CA ALA A 675 22.56 -10.41 -24.89
C ALA A 675 22.71 -10.40 -26.42
N VAL A 676 21.89 -9.59 -27.08
CA VAL A 676 21.89 -9.43 -28.54
C VAL A 676 22.18 -7.98 -28.88
N LYS A 677 23.07 -7.76 -29.86
CA LYS A 677 23.31 -6.42 -30.40
C LYS A 677 22.06 -5.92 -31.11
N CYS A 678 21.52 -4.80 -30.66
CA CYS A 678 20.25 -4.26 -31.12
C CYS A 678 20.38 -2.99 -31.98
N GLY A 679 21.44 -2.20 -31.78
CA GLY A 679 21.64 -0.95 -32.50
C GLY A 679 23.10 -0.48 -32.56
N ASN A 680 23.40 0.38 -33.54
CA ASN A 680 24.69 1.07 -33.70
C ASN A 680 24.49 2.59 -33.62
N GLY A 681 25.50 3.30 -33.13
CA GLY A 681 25.46 4.76 -33.00
C GLY A 681 24.42 5.24 -31.98
N VAL A 682 24.11 4.45 -30.96
CA VAL A 682 23.10 4.76 -29.96
C VAL A 682 23.65 5.76 -28.93
N THR A 683 22.89 6.82 -28.67
CA THR A 683 23.24 7.87 -27.70
C THR A 683 22.47 7.70 -26.38
N LYS A 684 21.25 7.16 -26.43
CA LYS A 684 20.39 6.99 -25.24
C LYS A 684 19.37 5.87 -25.44
N ILE A 685 19.14 5.06 -24.40
CA ILE A 685 18.03 4.09 -24.37
C ILE A 685 16.81 4.76 -23.74
N MET A 686 15.65 4.66 -24.40
CA MET A 686 14.40 5.30 -23.97
C MET A 686 13.39 4.29 -23.40
N TYR A 687 13.40 3.05 -23.89
CA TYR A 687 12.50 1.99 -23.46
C TYR A 687 13.10 0.61 -23.75
N ILE A 688 12.80 -0.36 -22.87
CA ILE A 688 12.96 -1.79 -23.12
C ILE A 688 11.70 -2.53 -22.68
N GLY A 689 11.23 -3.44 -23.55
CA GLY A 689 10.02 -4.24 -23.36
C GLY A 689 10.28 -5.62 -22.78
#